data_AF-A0A9E3VRM5-F1
#
_entry.id   AF-A0A9E3VRM5-F1
#
_cell.length_a   1.000
_cell.length_b   1.000
_cell.length_c   1.000
_cell.angle_alpha   90.00
_cell.angle_beta   90.00
_cell.angle_gamma   90.00
#
_symmetry.space_group_name_H-M   'P 1'
#
loop_
_entity.id
_entity.type
_entity.pdbx_description
1 polymer ?
#
loop_
_entity_poly.entity_id
_entity_poly.type
_entity_poly.pdbx_seq_one_letter_code
_entity_poly.pdbx_strand_id
1 'polypeptide(L)'
;MRVLVTGGAGYLGSHLVKILIDRGHHVRVFDRFCFGDRDPAELGPPAKCEVIKGDIRRVNDYRHIFEGVEGIVHLAGLANDPSCDLDPEMALDVNLESTRSLAALAVEHGVRRFVLASSCSVYGKGVFDTLDEESPTNPVSVYAESKLESERALIALKSPAFEPVFARPATLFGWSPRMRFDLAINLMVATASRKKCISVFGGGNQWRPFVHVRDAARAFAMLLEAPASKVSGEVFNLGSDGNNYRIIDLAKLIIGMFDDVNLDIVNDDEDQRTYNVQFGKIRRVIGFESEISVEDGAREIRTWLEDLSIDPFDTIYFNVRRMKELLGIPVSEGGEPVTARFIPLSPPSIGSEEEAAVINVLRSGWLTTGAKVTEFEKAFAQTVGAPHAVAVSSCTAALHLCLIRAGVGPGDEVITSPLTWVSTANTIVNMGAKLVLADIDPRTLNVDPAAIERAITKRTKAIMPVHLAGQPCDMDALYALGQKHGIPIVEDAAHALGASYNGTPIGNSTGPACFSFYPVKNITTIEGGIISLRSEEEAHALRLLAHNGLSTLAWNRYGKEAPPAAPEVVQPGFKYNMTNVSAAIGLEQLKKLSGFIAARRRLARMYQSVLADIEELELPAVLPNVEHAWHLMIVRLRLDLLKKTRDEIAHALRQENVGTGVHFVAVHKHAFYRETLKLDASALPHASAASDAVLSLPLHPQLTDKHLAEVIDALKKVLRYARR
;
A
#
# COMPACT_ATOMS: atom_id res chain seq x y z
N MET A 1 21.42 33.02 7.52
CA MET A 1 21.41 31.56 7.33
C MET A 1 20.37 31.17 6.28
N ARG A 2 20.49 29.97 5.71
CA ARG A 2 19.40 29.34 4.95
C ARG A 2 18.60 28.40 5.87
N VAL A 3 17.29 28.59 5.93
CA VAL A 3 16.39 27.87 6.85
C VAL A 3 15.37 27.05 6.07
N LEU A 4 15.24 25.77 6.39
CA LEU A 4 14.15 24.94 5.89
C LEU A 4 12.98 25.00 6.88
N VAL A 5 11.82 25.47 6.43
CA VAL A 5 10.58 25.48 7.20
C VAL A 5 9.62 24.47 6.58
N THR A 6 9.39 23.36 7.27
CA THR A 6 8.34 22.43 6.84
C THR A 6 6.98 22.91 7.36
N GLY A 7 5.91 22.78 6.58
CA GLY A 7 4.61 23.35 6.99
C GLY A 7 4.58 24.88 6.94
N GLY A 8 5.48 25.51 6.16
CA GLY A 8 5.64 26.95 6.07
C GLY A 8 4.45 27.69 5.48
N ALA A 9 3.53 27.00 4.78
CA ALA A 9 2.25 27.54 4.33
C ALA A 9 1.11 27.25 5.34
N GLY A 10 1.43 26.81 6.55
CA GLY A 10 0.45 26.57 7.61
C GLY A 10 0.04 27.83 8.40
N TYR A 11 -0.79 27.60 9.43
CA TYR A 11 -1.32 28.64 10.33
C TYR A 11 -0.20 29.39 11.06
N LEU A 12 0.77 28.66 11.63
CA LEU A 12 1.97 29.22 12.26
C LEU A 12 3.06 29.55 11.23
N GLY A 13 3.24 28.65 10.25
CA GLY A 13 4.33 28.74 9.28
C GLY A 13 4.33 30.03 8.47
N SER A 14 3.16 30.52 8.06
CA SER A 14 3.07 31.74 7.24
C SER A 14 3.63 32.98 7.95
N HIS A 15 3.40 33.11 9.26
CA HIS A 15 4.03 34.17 10.05
C HIS A 15 5.52 33.93 10.26
N LEU A 16 5.94 32.68 10.54
CA LEU A 16 7.34 32.36 10.76
C LEU A 16 8.19 32.65 9.52
N VAL A 17 7.75 32.23 8.33
CA VAL A 17 8.46 32.46 7.07
C VAL A 17 8.71 33.96 6.89
N LYS A 18 7.68 34.78 7.08
CA LYS A 18 7.79 36.24 6.97
C LYS A 18 8.79 36.82 7.97
N ILE A 19 8.71 36.40 9.24
CA ILE A 19 9.62 36.84 10.30
C ILE A 19 11.08 36.47 9.99
N LEU A 20 11.35 35.26 9.50
CA LEU A 20 12.69 34.81 9.15
C LEU A 20 13.27 35.62 7.98
N ILE A 21 12.45 35.92 6.97
CA ILE A 21 12.84 36.76 5.83
C ILE A 21 13.17 38.20 6.29
N ASP A 22 12.33 38.76 7.16
CA ASP A 22 12.52 40.11 7.71
C ASP A 22 13.76 40.21 8.60
N ARG A 23 14.13 39.10 9.27
CA ARG A 23 15.40 38.92 9.99
C ARG A 23 16.61 38.63 9.09
N GLY A 24 16.43 38.64 7.77
CA GLY A 24 17.51 38.53 6.79
C GLY A 24 17.92 37.10 6.44
N HIS A 25 17.10 36.10 6.76
CA HIS A 25 17.35 34.72 6.34
C HIS A 25 16.83 34.43 4.93
N HIS A 26 17.44 33.43 4.29
CA HIS A 26 16.86 32.79 3.11
C HIS A 26 16.02 31.61 3.58
N VAL A 27 14.75 31.56 3.17
CA VAL A 27 13.82 30.53 3.62
C VAL A 27 13.50 29.59 2.48
N ARG A 28 13.58 28.29 2.76
CA ARG A 28 13.06 27.23 1.91
C ARG A 28 11.82 26.66 2.59
N VAL A 29 10.66 26.78 1.94
CA VAL A 29 9.39 26.26 2.43
C VAL A 29 9.16 24.89 1.79
N PHE A 30 8.88 23.89 2.63
CA PHE A 30 8.44 22.57 2.19
C PHE A 30 7.05 22.29 2.73
N ASP A 31 6.05 22.33 1.85
CA ASP A 31 4.64 22.22 2.24
C ASP A 31 3.84 21.47 1.16
N ARG A 32 2.78 20.80 1.57
CA ARG A 32 1.90 20.08 0.65
C ARG A 32 0.75 20.94 0.12
N PHE A 33 0.43 22.05 0.79
CA PHE A 33 -0.69 22.93 0.48
C PHE A 33 -2.07 22.26 0.65
N CYS A 34 -2.21 21.35 1.63
CA CYS A 34 -3.48 20.64 1.90
C CYS A 34 -4.67 21.58 2.20
N PHE A 35 -4.39 22.80 2.67
CA PHE A 35 -5.37 23.78 3.14
C PHE A 35 -5.44 25.03 2.23
N GLY A 36 -5.24 24.84 0.92
CA GLY A 36 -5.37 25.87 -0.10
C GLY A 36 -4.07 26.09 -0.88
N ASP A 37 -4.18 26.21 -2.20
CA ASP A 37 -3.09 26.63 -3.07
C ASP A 37 -2.96 28.15 -2.99
N ARG A 38 -2.06 28.62 -2.13
CA ARG A 38 -1.67 30.03 -2.09
C ARG A 38 -0.61 30.28 -3.15
N ASP A 39 -0.61 31.49 -3.72
CA ASP A 39 0.50 31.92 -4.55
C ASP A 39 1.78 31.87 -3.70
N PRO A 40 2.81 31.09 -4.10
CA PRO A 40 4.09 31.06 -3.41
C PRO A 40 4.69 32.45 -3.13
N ALA A 41 4.38 33.45 -3.97
CA ALA A 41 4.81 34.83 -3.78
C ALA A 41 4.23 35.49 -2.51
N GLU A 42 3.10 35.02 -1.99
CA GLU A 42 2.51 35.51 -0.73
C GLU A 42 3.35 35.15 0.50
N LEU A 43 4.15 34.07 0.42
CA LEU A 43 5.04 33.66 1.51
C LEU A 43 6.30 34.52 1.55
N GLY A 44 6.75 35.03 0.41
CA GLY A 44 7.89 35.93 0.33
C GLY A 44 8.44 36.08 -1.09
N PRO A 45 9.35 37.05 -1.30
CA PRO A 45 9.93 37.29 -2.61
C PRO A 45 10.83 36.13 -3.05
N PRO A 46 10.82 35.70 -4.32
CA PRO A 46 11.60 34.55 -4.81
C PRO A 46 13.11 34.62 -4.53
N ALA A 47 13.67 35.84 -4.44
CA ALA A 47 15.08 36.04 -4.10
C ALA A 47 15.44 35.62 -2.66
N LYS A 48 14.45 35.56 -1.76
CA LYS A 48 14.62 35.19 -0.34
C LYS A 48 13.78 34.00 0.11
N CYS A 49 12.81 33.58 -0.68
CA CYS A 49 11.90 32.47 -0.37
C CYS A 49 11.82 31.49 -1.54
N GLU A 50 12.25 30.26 -1.32
CA GLU A 50 12.09 29.13 -2.25
C GLU A 50 10.95 28.25 -1.74
N VAL A 51 9.93 27.99 -2.56
CA VAL A 51 8.76 27.20 -2.15
C VAL A 51 8.74 25.88 -2.92
N ILE A 52 8.69 24.78 -2.20
CA ILE A 52 8.74 23.42 -2.75
C ILE A 52 7.47 22.70 -2.29
N LYS A 53 6.64 22.31 -3.26
CA LYS A 53 5.44 21.50 -3.01
C LYS A 53 5.84 20.04 -2.83
N GLY A 54 5.61 19.48 -1.64
CA GLY A 54 5.98 18.10 -1.34
C GLY A 54 5.33 17.57 -0.07
N ASP A 55 5.27 16.24 0.03
CA ASP A 55 4.73 15.54 1.20
C ASP A 55 5.86 15.15 2.15
N ILE A 56 5.72 15.48 3.43
CA ILE A 56 6.74 15.19 4.44
C ILE A 56 6.99 13.70 4.63
N ARG A 57 5.97 12.85 4.41
CA ARG A 57 6.12 11.39 4.43
C ARG A 57 7.09 10.88 3.35
N ARG A 58 7.33 11.70 2.32
CA ARG A 58 8.19 11.38 1.17
C ARG A 58 9.45 12.24 1.14
N VAL A 59 9.88 12.83 2.25
CA VAL A 59 11.06 13.71 2.31
C VAL A 59 12.33 13.08 1.73
N ASN A 60 12.46 11.74 1.77
CA ASN A 60 13.56 11.00 1.14
C ASN A 60 13.67 11.19 -0.37
N ASP A 61 12.56 11.50 -1.06
CA ASP A 61 12.53 11.80 -2.50
C ASP A 61 13.06 13.22 -2.80
N TYR A 62 13.21 14.06 -1.76
CA TYR A 62 13.51 15.49 -1.85
C TYR A 62 14.85 15.84 -1.19
N ARG A 63 15.89 15.00 -1.31
CA ARG A 63 17.20 15.25 -0.65
C ARG A 63 17.83 16.61 -1.00
N HIS A 64 17.55 17.14 -2.19
CA HIS A 64 18.05 18.45 -2.64
C HIS A 64 17.57 19.62 -1.74
N ILE A 65 16.48 19.46 -0.97
CA ILE A 65 15.95 20.53 -0.11
C ILE A 65 16.85 20.83 1.09
N PHE A 66 17.83 19.99 1.39
CA PHE A 66 18.79 20.19 2.47
C PHE A 66 20.05 20.95 2.00
N GLU A 67 20.23 21.16 0.70
CA GLU A 67 21.42 21.82 0.16
C GLU A 67 21.60 23.24 0.72
N GLY A 68 22.72 23.44 1.40
CA GLY A 68 23.10 24.70 2.02
C GLY A 68 22.21 25.13 3.20
N VAL A 69 21.32 24.26 3.71
CA VAL A 69 20.47 24.54 4.86
C VAL A 69 21.29 24.46 6.14
N GLU A 70 21.18 25.48 6.99
CA GLU A 70 21.91 25.56 8.27
C GLU A 70 21.00 25.29 9.47
N GLY A 71 19.69 25.48 9.30
CA GLY A 71 18.69 25.22 10.34
C GLY A 71 17.34 24.79 9.78
N ILE A 72 16.63 23.96 10.55
CA ILE A 72 15.28 23.51 10.25
C ILE A 72 14.32 24.01 11.33
N VAL A 73 13.15 24.51 10.92
CA VAL A 73 11.99 24.64 11.80
C VAL A 73 10.90 23.71 11.29
N HIS A 74 10.65 22.64 12.04
CA HIS A 74 9.73 21.58 11.65
C HIS A 74 8.32 21.85 12.19
N LEU A 75 7.43 22.36 11.33
CA LEU A 75 6.03 22.64 11.66
C LEU A 75 5.03 21.73 10.94
N ALA A 76 5.46 20.99 9.92
CA ALA A 76 4.61 20.03 9.22
C ALA A 76 4.09 18.96 10.21
N GLY A 77 2.78 18.74 10.21
CA GLY A 77 2.14 17.77 11.08
C GLY A 77 0.61 17.88 11.05
N LEU A 78 -0.07 16.79 11.36
CA LEU A 78 -1.48 16.83 11.72
C LEU A 78 -1.61 17.46 13.10
N ALA A 79 -2.34 18.57 13.16
CA ALA A 79 -2.32 19.46 14.30
C ALA A 79 -3.66 19.43 15.04
N ASN A 80 -3.68 18.71 16.18
CA ASN A 80 -4.77 18.47 17.14
C ASN A 80 -5.29 17.02 17.18
N ASP A 81 -5.91 16.66 18.31
CA ASP A 81 -6.44 15.31 18.55
C ASP A 81 -7.51 14.92 17.51
N PRO A 82 -8.55 15.74 17.23
CA PRO A 82 -9.60 15.34 16.29
C PRO A 82 -9.10 15.03 14.88
N SER A 83 -8.03 15.68 14.42
CA SER A 83 -7.43 15.38 13.11
C SER A 83 -6.59 14.11 13.11
N CYS A 84 -5.93 13.80 14.23
CA CYS A 84 -5.15 12.57 14.38
C CYS A 84 -6.05 11.34 14.63
N ASP A 85 -7.19 11.53 15.29
CA ASP A 85 -8.16 10.46 15.59
C ASP A 85 -8.93 9.99 14.34
N LEU A 86 -8.91 10.75 13.24
CA LEU A 86 -9.49 10.32 11.96
C LEU A 86 -8.77 9.09 11.40
N ASP A 87 -7.45 9.08 11.51
CA ASP A 87 -6.59 7.99 11.07
C ASP A 87 -5.29 8.03 11.89
N PRO A 88 -5.24 7.26 13.00
CA PRO A 88 -4.07 7.18 13.86
C PRO A 88 -2.80 6.69 13.16
N GLU A 89 -2.91 5.81 12.16
CA GLU A 89 -1.75 5.30 11.42
C GLU A 89 -1.16 6.40 10.54
N MET A 90 -2.00 7.13 9.80
CA MET A 90 -1.57 8.32 9.06
C MET A 90 -0.99 9.38 10.00
N ALA A 91 -1.59 9.58 11.18
CA ALA A 91 -1.10 10.56 12.15
C ALA A 91 0.33 10.23 12.63
N LEU A 92 0.62 8.97 12.93
CA LEU A 92 1.97 8.54 13.31
C LEU A 92 2.95 8.66 12.14
N ASP A 93 2.53 8.31 10.92
CA ASP A 93 3.39 8.44 9.74
C ASP A 93 3.77 9.90 9.46
N VAL A 94 2.79 10.81 9.52
CA VAL A 94 3.00 12.25 9.33
C VAL A 94 3.77 12.87 10.49
N ASN A 95 3.40 12.62 11.75
CA ASN A 95 3.97 13.35 12.88
C ASN A 95 5.26 12.74 13.44
N LEU A 96 5.46 11.41 13.33
CA LEU A 96 6.58 10.71 13.96
C LEU A 96 7.58 10.16 12.93
N GLU A 97 7.13 9.32 12.00
CA GLU A 97 8.06 8.65 11.05
C GLU A 97 8.66 9.65 10.05
N SER A 98 7.87 10.63 9.60
CA SER A 98 8.39 11.72 8.77
C SER A 98 9.40 12.60 9.54
N THR A 99 9.16 12.84 10.84
CA THR A 99 10.07 13.58 11.71
C THR A 99 11.40 12.86 11.88
N ARG A 100 11.37 11.54 12.10
CA ARG A 100 12.58 10.68 12.14
C ARG A 100 13.36 10.75 10.84
N SER A 101 12.67 10.63 9.71
CA SER A 101 13.29 10.68 8.38
C SER A 101 13.91 12.05 8.10
N LEU A 102 13.19 13.14 8.40
CA LEU A 102 13.67 14.51 8.26
C LEU A 102 14.91 14.77 9.14
N ALA A 103 14.91 14.30 10.39
CA ALA A 103 16.05 14.45 11.30
C ALA A 103 17.27 13.63 10.85
N ALA A 104 17.07 12.40 10.37
CA ALA A 104 18.15 11.58 9.82
C ALA A 104 18.80 12.25 8.60
N LEU A 105 18.00 12.77 7.67
CA LEU A 105 18.50 13.52 6.52
C LEU A 105 19.18 14.83 6.92
N ALA A 106 18.67 15.52 7.94
CA ALA A 106 19.30 16.73 8.48
C ALA A 106 20.71 16.43 9.01
N VAL A 107 20.88 15.36 9.79
CA VAL A 107 22.19 14.90 10.28
C VAL A 107 23.10 14.54 9.10
N GLU A 108 22.59 13.79 8.12
CA GLU A 108 23.37 13.37 6.95
C GLU A 108 23.91 14.56 6.13
N HIS A 109 23.11 15.61 5.98
CA HIS A 109 23.49 16.81 5.21
C HIS A 109 24.18 17.88 6.07
N GLY A 110 24.50 17.58 7.34
CA GLY A 110 25.20 18.49 8.23
C GLY A 110 24.37 19.70 8.68
N VAL A 111 23.04 19.60 8.66
CA VAL A 111 22.16 20.65 9.18
C VAL A 111 22.26 20.66 10.71
N ARG A 112 22.81 21.75 11.24
CA ARG A 112 23.19 21.80 12.66
C ARG A 112 22.01 22.07 13.60
N ARG A 113 21.15 23.05 13.30
CA ARG A 113 20.04 23.45 14.21
C ARG A 113 18.72 22.82 13.76
N PHE A 114 17.99 22.20 14.69
CA PHE A 114 16.67 21.63 14.41
C PHE A 114 15.66 22.04 15.47
N VAL A 115 14.67 22.87 15.13
CA VAL A 115 13.61 23.29 16.06
C VAL A 115 12.35 22.50 15.77
N LEU A 116 11.94 21.64 16.71
CA LEU A 116 10.71 20.85 16.63
C LEU A 116 9.53 21.62 17.25
N ALA A 117 8.42 21.71 16.52
CA ALA A 117 7.13 22.07 17.10
C ALA A 117 6.47 20.86 17.76
N SER A 118 6.66 20.74 19.08
CA SER A 118 5.93 19.84 19.98
C SER A 118 4.61 20.48 20.42
N SER A 119 4.13 20.24 21.64
CA SER A 119 2.87 20.76 22.15
C SER A 119 2.79 20.65 23.68
N CYS A 120 2.14 21.60 24.37
CA CYS A 120 1.80 21.42 25.79
C CYS A 120 0.81 20.26 26.02
N SER A 121 0.15 19.74 24.98
CA SER A 121 -0.74 18.57 25.10
C SER A 121 -0.05 17.30 25.60
N VAL A 122 1.29 17.21 25.55
CA VAL A 122 2.07 16.09 26.09
C VAL A 122 1.87 15.90 27.60
N TYR A 123 1.43 16.93 28.32
CA TYR A 123 1.11 16.83 29.75
C TYR A 123 -0.25 16.15 30.02
N GLY A 124 -1.15 16.09 29.02
CA GLY A 124 -2.46 15.44 29.08
C GLY A 124 -3.30 15.77 30.32
N LYS A 125 -3.68 14.77 31.12
CA LYS A 125 -4.38 15.03 32.40
C LYS A 125 -3.34 15.43 33.44
N GLY A 126 -3.22 16.74 33.68
CA GLY A 126 -2.26 17.30 34.62
C GLY A 126 -2.41 16.68 36.01
N VAL A 127 -1.29 16.24 36.57
CA VAL A 127 -1.23 15.64 37.93
C VAL A 127 -0.98 16.70 39.01
N PHE A 128 -0.50 17.88 38.60
CA PHE A 128 -0.13 19.00 39.46
C PHE A 128 -0.90 20.27 39.12
N ASP A 129 -1.00 21.19 40.08
CA ASP A 129 -1.71 22.48 39.94
C ASP A 129 -1.09 23.40 38.87
N THR A 130 0.21 23.27 38.61
CA THR A 130 0.90 23.96 37.52
C THR A 130 2.09 23.12 37.03
N LEU A 131 2.32 23.12 35.73
CA LEU A 131 3.26 22.23 35.03
C LEU A 131 4.36 23.04 34.35
N ASP A 132 5.60 22.58 34.47
CA ASP A 132 6.79 23.12 33.80
C ASP A 132 7.49 22.05 32.94
N GLU A 133 8.66 22.35 32.38
CA GLU A 133 9.38 21.41 31.51
C GLU A 133 9.92 20.16 32.24
N GLU A 134 10.05 20.21 33.57
CA GLU A 134 10.50 19.09 34.41
C GLU A 134 9.33 18.21 34.90
N SER A 135 8.10 18.69 34.73
CA SER A 135 6.88 17.97 35.10
C SER A 135 6.68 16.72 34.24
N PRO A 136 6.15 15.62 34.81
CA PRO A 136 5.93 14.39 34.06
C PRO A 136 4.92 14.60 32.93
N THR A 137 5.23 14.02 31.77
CA THR A 137 4.33 13.98 30.62
C THR A 137 3.36 12.80 30.73
N ASN A 138 2.11 13.01 30.36
CA ASN A 138 1.05 12.00 30.42
C ASN A 138 0.14 12.13 29.18
N PRO A 139 0.63 11.84 27.96
CA PRO A 139 -0.14 12.04 26.74
C PRO A 139 -1.41 11.17 26.73
N VAL A 140 -2.56 11.79 26.40
CA VAL A 140 -3.88 11.12 26.36
C VAL A 140 -4.47 11.04 24.96
N SER A 141 -3.69 11.38 23.92
CA SER A 141 -4.11 11.35 22.52
C SER A 141 -2.96 10.93 21.62
N VAL A 142 -3.28 10.39 20.43
CA VAL A 142 -2.30 10.05 19.39
C VAL A 142 -1.49 11.28 18.99
N TYR A 143 -2.13 12.46 18.96
CA TYR A 143 -1.44 13.72 18.69
C TYR A 143 -0.36 14.00 19.75
N ALA A 144 -0.72 13.97 21.04
CA ALA A 144 0.22 14.24 22.14
C ALA A 144 1.35 13.19 22.19
N GLU A 145 1.02 11.91 22.02
CA GLU A 145 1.98 10.81 21.98
C GLU A 145 2.97 10.99 20.82
N SER A 146 2.48 11.28 19.60
CA SER A 146 3.34 11.48 18.43
C SER A 146 4.35 12.64 18.61
N LYS A 147 3.95 13.71 19.31
CA LYS A 147 4.85 14.83 19.63
C LYS A 147 5.91 14.45 20.65
N LEU A 148 5.53 13.74 21.72
CA LEU A 148 6.48 13.27 22.73
C LEU A 148 7.48 12.26 22.16
N GLU A 149 7.02 11.31 21.34
CA GLU A 149 7.89 10.35 20.67
C GLU A 149 8.83 11.02 19.65
N SER A 150 8.40 12.11 19.02
CA SER A 150 9.26 12.92 18.16
C SER A 150 10.37 13.63 18.95
N GLU A 151 10.05 14.15 20.15
CA GLU A 151 11.08 14.71 21.05
C GLU A 151 12.12 13.64 21.41
N ARG A 152 11.67 12.44 21.80
CA ARG A 152 12.52 11.28 22.15
C ARG A 152 13.40 10.83 20.98
N ALA A 153 12.85 10.80 19.77
CA ALA A 153 13.59 10.42 18.58
C ALA A 153 14.71 11.41 18.24
N LEU A 154 14.44 12.71 18.36
CA LEU A 154 15.42 13.75 18.03
C LEU A 154 16.50 13.91 19.11
N ILE A 155 16.15 13.82 20.39
CA ILE A 155 17.16 13.92 21.46
C ILE A 155 18.17 12.79 21.40
N ALA A 156 17.76 11.60 20.94
CA ALA A 156 18.66 10.46 20.72
C ALA A 156 19.72 10.71 19.63
N LEU A 157 19.47 11.67 18.73
CA LEU A 157 20.41 12.08 17.67
C LEU A 157 21.31 13.27 18.09
N LYS A 158 21.11 13.84 19.29
CA LYS A 158 21.86 15.01 19.75
C LYS A 158 23.36 14.74 19.72
N SER A 159 24.09 15.66 19.10
CA SER A 159 25.55 15.62 19.03
C SER A 159 26.10 17.04 18.85
N PRO A 160 27.43 17.25 18.90
CA PRO A 160 28.00 18.56 18.54
C PRO A 160 27.67 19.03 17.11
N ALA A 161 27.29 18.09 16.22
CA ALA A 161 26.89 18.38 14.84
C ALA A 161 25.36 18.50 14.65
N PHE A 162 24.56 18.14 15.67
CA PHE A 162 23.10 18.17 15.60
C PHE A 162 22.50 18.66 16.92
N GLU A 163 21.92 19.85 16.87
CA GLU A 163 21.40 20.63 18.00
C GLU A 163 19.86 20.69 17.92
N PRO A 164 19.15 19.65 18.37
CA PRO A 164 17.71 19.68 18.44
C PRO A 164 17.23 20.64 19.53
N VAL A 165 16.11 21.32 19.32
CA VAL A 165 15.44 22.22 20.27
C VAL A 165 13.96 21.92 20.24
N PHE A 166 13.31 21.79 21.39
CA PHE A 166 11.91 21.39 21.47
C PHE A 166 11.06 22.53 22.00
N ALA A 167 10.17 23.06 21.16
CA ALA A 167 9.19 24.05 21.57
C ALA A 167 7.84 23.36 21.80
N ARG A 168 7.29 23.47 23.01
CA ARG A 168 5.94 23.04 23.37
C ARG A 168 5.03 24.27 23.41
N PRO A 169 4.48 24.72 22.27
CA PRO A 169 3.54 25.83 22.25
C PRO A 169 2.27 25.50 23.02
N ALA A 170 1.78 26.51 23.72
CA ALA A 170 0.41 26.60 24.19
C ALA A 170 -0.58 26.59 23.01
N THR A 171 -1.89 26.53 23.30
CA THR A 171 -2.92 26.55 22.25
C THR A 171 -2.82 27.86 21.46
N LEU A 172 -2.59 27.75 20.15
CA LEU A 172 -2.45 28.93 19.31
C LEU A 172 -3.79 29.65 19.13
N PHE A 173 -3.76 30.97 18.98
CA PHE A 173 -4.90 31.80 18.58
C PHE A 173 -4.45 33.03 17.79
N GLY A 174 -5.41 33.80 17.27
CA GLY A 174 -5.14 35.06 16.55
C GLY A 174 -5.33 34.96 15.05
N TRP A 175 -5.10 36.06 14.34
CA TRP A 175 -5.22 36.06 12.89
C TRP A 175 -3.97 35.50 12.21
N SER A 176 -4.18 34.79 11.10
CA SER A 176 -3.13 34.29 10.23
C SER A 176 -3.58 34.31 8.77
N PRO A 177 -2.69 34.60 7.81
CA PRO A 177 -2.96 34.45 6.38
C PRO A 177 -3.54 33.08 5.99
N ARG A 178 -3.24 32.02 6.76
CA ARG A 178 -4.01 30.76 6.71
C ARG A 178 -4.74 30.63 8.03
N MET A 179 -6.05 30.87 8.05
CA MET A 179 -6.83 30.79 9.29
C MET A 179 -7.14 29.36 9.74
N ARG A 180 -7.38 29.24 11.05
CA ARG A 180 -7.88 28.04 11.71
C ARG A 180 -9.03 28.41 12.63
N PHE A 181 -10.25 28.17 12.19
CA PHE A 181 -11.45 28.37 13.00
C PHE A 181 -11.82 27.12 13.81
N ASP A 182 -11.01 26.07 13.75
CA ASP A 182 -11.09 24.89 14.61
C ASP A 182 -10.34 25.04 15.94
N LEU A 183 -9.80 26.22 16.25
CA LEU A 183 -9.12 26.56 17.51
C LEU A 183 -10.07 27.32 18.45
N ALA A 184 -9.97 27.10 19.76
CA ALA A 184 -10.96 27.54 20.75
C ALA A 184 -11.34 29.03 20.64
N ILE A 185 -10.36 29.95 20.80
CA ILE A 185 -10.60 31.40 20.71
C ILE A 185 -11.15 31.78 19.34
N ASN A 186 -10.53 31.27 18.28
CA ASN A 186 -10.90 31.62 16.91
C ASN A 186 -12.35 31.20 16.61
N LEU A 187 -12.75 29.99 17.01
CA LEU A 187 -14.11 29.48 16.87
C LEU A 187 -15.11 30.32 17.68
N MET A 188 -14.80 30.62 18.93
CA MET A 188 -15.66 31.44 19.80
C MET A 188 -15.91 32.82 19.21
N VAL A 189 -14.86 33.48 18.69
CA VAL A 189 -14.99 34.78 18.01
C VAL A 189 -15.83 34.65 16.73
N ALA A 190 -15.64 33.60 15.94
CA ALA A 190 -16.41 33.37 14.71
C ALA A 190 -17.89 33.11 14.98
N THR A 191 -18.23 32.26 15.95
CA THR A 191 -19.62 31.95 16.30
C THR A 191 -20.29 33.12 17.01
N ALA A 192 -19.59 33.85 17.87
CA ALA A 192 -20.10 35.10 18.45
C ALA A 192 -20.42 36.13 17.36
N SER A 193 -19.51 36.31 16.40
CA SER A 193 -19.68 37.26 15.29
C SER A 193 -20.84 36.90 14.37
N ARG A 194 -20.91 35.64 13.90
CA ARG A 194 -21.85 35.22 12.84
C ARG A 194 -23.13 34.57 13.33
N LYS A 195 -23.07 33.83 14.44
CA LYS A 195 -24.20 33.03 14.97
C LYS A 195 -24.78 33.57 16.26
N LYS A 196 -24.18 34.61 16.85
CA LYS A 196 -24.60 35.20 18.12
C LYS A 196 -24.67 34.19 19.26
N CYS A 197 -23.79 33.19 19.22
CA CYS A 197 -23.66 32.18 20.26
C CYS A 197 -22.22 31.70 20.46
N ILE A 198 -21.91 31.26 21.68
CA ILE A 198 -20.69 30.51 22.01
C ILE A 198 -21.11 29.25 22.76
N SER A 199 -20.62 28.10 22.33
CA SER A 199 -20.83 26.82 23.01
C SER A 199 -19.56 26.40 23.74
N VAL A 200 -19.71 25.99 25.00
CA VAL A 200 -18.64 25.44 25.84
C VAL A 200 -18.98 23.99 26.18
N PHE A 201 -18.07 23.07 25.83
CA PHE A 201 -18.21 21.63 26.07
C PHE A 201 -17.44 21.22 27.34
N GLY A 202 -17.83 20.11 27.97
CA GLY A 202 -17.22 19.53 29.15
C GLY A 202 -17.41 20.36 30.43
N GLY A 203 -18.48 21.14 30.50
CA GLY A 203 -18.77 22.04 31.64
C GLY A 203 -17.83 23.26 31.77
N GLY A 204 -16.77 23.36 30.97
CA GLY A 204 -15.94 24.58 30.84
C GLY A 204 -14.88 24.80 31.91
N ASN A 205 -14.73 23.89 32.88
CA ASN A 205 -13.77 24.01 33.99
C ASN A 205 -12.34 23.60 33.64
N GLN A 206 -12.12 23.02 32.46
CA GLN A 206 -10.82 22.56 32.00
C GLN A 206 -9.87 23.74 31.73
N TRP A 207 -8.61 23.60 32.17
CA TRP A 207 -7.56 24.60 31.97
C TRP A 207 -6.86 24.43 30.62
N ARG A 208 -6.59 25.56 29.97
CA ARG A 208 -5.82 25.65 28.73
C ARG A 208 -4.88 26.85 28.74
N PRO A 209 -3.60 26.67 28.39
CA PRO A 209 -2.73 27.79 28.07
C PRO A 209 -2.95 28.26 26.62
N PHE A 210 -2.77 29.55 26.38
CA PHE A 210 -2.88 30.18 25.06
C PHE A 210 -1.65 31.03 24.69
N VAL A 211 -1.30 31.05 23.40
CA VAL A 211 -0.29 31.95 22.85
C VAL A 211 -0.69 32.44 21.48
N HIS A 212 -0.48 33.73 21.22
CA HIS A 212 -0.82 34.30 19.93
C HIS A 212 0.08 33.74 18.83
N VAL A 213 -0.46 33.47 17.63
CA VAL A 213 0.26 32.81 16.54
C VAL A 213 1.50 33.59 16.07
N ARG A 214 1.44 34.93 16.08
CA ARG A 214 2.60 35.79 15.77
C ARG A 214 3.67 35.74 16.86
N ASP A 215 3.27 35.64 18.12
CA ASP A 215 4.21 35.47 19.24
C ASP A 215 4.88 34.10 19.20
N ALA A 216 4.12 33.06 18.89
CA ALA A 216 4.67 31.73 18.65
C ALA A 216 5.71 31.76 17.52
N ALA A 217 5.38 32.36 16.36
CA ALA A 217 6.30 32.46 15.24
C ALA A 217 7.60 33.20 15.61
N ARG A 218 7.50 34.29 16.38
CA ARG A 218 8.66 35.02 16.92
C ARG A 218 9.51 34.15 17.84
N ALA A 219 8.90 33.40 18.76
CA ALA A 219 9.62 32.47 19.63
C ALA A 219 10.36 31.38 18.85
N PHE A 220 9.75 30.79 17.81
CA PHE A 220 10.43 29.82 16.95
C PHE A 220 11.65 30.41 16.25
N ALA A 221 11.56 31.64 15.73
CA ALA A 221 12.70 32.35 15.17
C ALA A 221 13.81 32.60 16.22
N MET A 222 13.43 33.02 17.43
CA MET A 222 14.39 33.23 18.53
C MET A 222 15.09 31.94 18.95
N LEU A 223 14.37 30.81 19.03
CA LEU A 223 14.94 29.49 19.35
C LEU A 223 15.89 28.99 18.26
N LEU A 224 15.60 29.29 16.99
CA LEU A 224 16.49 29.00 15.87
C LEU A 224 17.80 29.81 15.97
N GLU A 225 17.71 31.10 16.31
CA GLU A 225 18.85 32.03 16.40
C GLU A 225 19.65 31.90 17.71
N ALA A 226 19.07 31.32 18.77
CA ALA A 226 19.67 31.29 20.10
C ALA A 226 21.01 30.54 20.14
N PRO A 227 21.96 30.94 21.01
CA PRO A 227 23.21 30.22 21.19
C PRO A 227 22.99 28.75 21.56
N ALA A 228 23.71 27.84 20.89
CA ALA A 228 23.59 26.40 21.11
C ALA A 228 23.74 25.97 22.58
N SER A 229 24.64 26.64 23.31
CA SER A 229 24.89 26.42 24.73
C SER A 229 23.68 26.65 25.63
N LYS A 230 22.66 27.35 25.14
CA LYS A 230 21.43 27.66 25.87
C LYS A 230 20.24 26.78 25.51
N VAL A 231 20.21 26.22 24.29
CA VAL A 231 18.99 25.60 23.74
C VAL A 231 19.17 24.17 23.21
N SER A 232 20.41 23.72 22.98
CA SER A 232 20.65 22.40 22.38
C SER A 232 20.24 21.27 23.33
N GLY A 233 19.27 20.46 22.90
CA GLY A 233 18.64 19.38 23.66
C GLY A 233 17.63 19.85 24.70
N GLU A 234 17.28 21.13 24.73
CA GLU A 234 16.39 21.69 25.73
C GLU A 234 14.94 21.72 25.24
N VAL A 235 14.03 21.51 26.20
CA VAL A 235 12.58 21.70 26.04
C VAL A 235 12.19 23.08 26.56
N PHE A 236 11.28 23.76 25.85
CA PHE A 236 10.71 25.06 26.21
C PHE A 236 9.19 25.04 26.06
N ASN A 237 8.47 25.26 27.16
CA ASN A 237 7.08 25.67 27.11
C ASN A 237 7.01 27.08 26.53
N LEU A 238 6.15 27.26 25.52
CA LEU A 238 6.07 28.50 24.74
C LEU A 238 4.67 29.10 24.91
N GLY A 239 4.60 30.21 25.65
CA GLY A 239 3.38 30.92 25.99
C GLY A 239 3.61 32.01 27.03
N SER A 240 2.58 32.31 27.82
CA SER A 240 2.62 33.30 28.89
C SER A 240 1.85 32.81 30.11
N ASP A 241 2.39 33.02 31.32
CA ASP A 241 1.74 32.62 32.57
C ASP A 241 0.37 33.30 32.74
N GLY A 242 0.23 34.53 32.22
CA GLY A 242 -1.01 35.29 32.23
C GLY A 242 -2.07 34.82 31.22
N ASN A 243 -1.73 33.88 30.33
CA ASN A 243 -2.63 33.35 29.31
C ASN A 243 -3.11 31.92 29.61
N ASN A 244 -3.16 31.53 30.88
CA ASN A 244 -3.83 30.31 31.32
C ASN A 244 -5.29 30.63 31.67
N TYR A 245 -6.25 29.99 31.00
CA TYR A 245 -7.67 30.21 31.22
C TYR A 245 -8.42 28.89 31.41
N ARG A 246 -9.46 28.92 32.25
CA ARG A 246 -10.56 27.96 32.13
C ARG A 246 -11.39 28.32 30.90
N ILE A 247 -11.83 27.33 30.15
CA ILE A 247 -12.60 27.54 28.91
C ILE A 247 -13.86 28.40 29.16
N ILE A 248 -14.51 28.25 30.32
CA ILE A 248 -15.69 29.05 30.68
C ILE A 248 -15.36 30.53 30.90
N ASP A 249 -14.22 30.84 31.51
CA ASP A 249 -13.80 32.22 31.77
C ASP A 249 -13.37 32.89 30.46
N LEU A 250 -12.73 32.13 29.57
CA LEU A 250 -12.42 32.56 28.22
C LEU A 250 -13.68 32.89 27.41
N ALA A 251 -14.71 32.04 27.47
CA ALA A 251 -15.96 32.29 26.77
C ALA A 251 -16.64 33.58 27.26
N LYS A 252 -16.66 33.82 28.58
CA LYS A 252 -17.20 35.06 29.16
C LYS A 252 -16.43 36.31 28.70
N LEU A 253 -15.10 36.21 28.67
CA LEU A 253 -14.24 37.29 28.17
C LEU A 253 -14.58 37.64 26.73
N ILE A 254 -14.72 36.63 25.85
CA ILE A 254 -15.07 36.86 24.45
C ILE A 254 -16.51 37.39 24.30
N ILE A 255 -17.48 36.88 25.07
CA ILE A 255 -18.87 37.40 25.07
C ILE A 255 -18.91 38.89 25.41
N GLY A 256 -18.12 39.33 26.39
CA GLY A 256 -18.03 40.74 26.76
C GLY A 256 -17.55 41.66 25.63
N MET A 257 -17.06 41.10 24.51
CA MET A 257 -16.68 41.85 23.32
C MET A 257 -17.82 42.02 22.33
N PHE A 258 -18.94 41.30 22.45
CA PHE A 258 -20.03 41.31 21.47
C PHE A 258 -21.38 41.65 22.10
N ASP A 259 -22.23 42.32 21.32
CA ASP A 259 -23.62 42.54 21.70
C ASP A 259 -24.47 41.30 21.40
N ASP A 260 -25.36 40.97 22.34
CA ASP A 260 -26.40 39.93 22.22
C ASP A 260 -25.88 38.52 21.86
N VAL A 261 -24.84 38.03 22.55
CA VAL A 261 -24.31 36.67 22.37
C VAL A 261 -24.75 35.74 23.50
N ASN A 262 -25.37 34.62 23.14
CA ASN A 262 -25.79 33.59 24.09
C ASN A 262 -24.64 32.62 24.41
N LEU A 263 -24.46 32.30 25.70
CA LEU A 263 -23.57 31.24 26.16
C LEU A 263 -24.36 29.94 26.34
N ASP A 264 -23.98 28.91 25.61
CA ASP A 264 -24.51 27.55 25.77
C ASP A 264 -23.45 26.67 26.43
N ILE A 265 -23.81 25.98 27.51
CA ILE A 265 -22.91 25.08 28.24
C ILE A 265 -23.43 23.66 28.06
N VAL A 266 -22.69 22.88 27.30
CA VAL A 266 -22.98 21.48 27.04
C VAL A 266 -22.27 20.63 28.09
N ASN A 267 -23.05 19.92 28.89
CA ASN A 267 -22.55 18.94 29.85
C ASN A 267 -22.47 17.56 29.16
N ASP A 268 -21.36 17.31 28.48
CA ASP A 268 -20.94 16.01 27.96
C ASP A 268 -19.81 15.41 28.83
N ASP A 269 -19.20 14.30 28.39
CA ASP A 269 -18.12 13.63 29.12
C ASP A 269 -16.97 14.61 29.46
N GLU A 270 -16.38 14.50 30.66
CA GLU A 270 -15.30 15.39 31.09
C GLU A 270 -14.10 15.33 30.11
N ASP A 271 -13.74 16.48 29.53
CA ASP A 271 -12.53 16.65 28.74
C ASP A 271 -11.29 16.37 29.61
N GLN A 272 -10.72 15.17 29.46
CA GLN A 272 -9.58 14.70 30.25
C GLN A 272 -8.31 15.51 30.01
N ARG A 273 -8.25 16.31 28.95
CA ARG A 273 -7.15 17.23 28.71
C ARG A 273 -7.42 18.42 29.62
N THR A 274 -6.59 18.64 30.63
CA THR A 274 -6.66 19.82 31.50
C THR A 274 -5.29 20.05 32.09
N TYR A 275 -4.70 21.20 31.81
CA TYR A 275 -3.34 21.52 32.23
C TYR A 275 -3.15 23.04 32.31
N ASN A 276 -2.48 23.45 33.37
CA ASN A 276 -2.05 24.82 33.62
C ASN A 276 -0.52 24.84 33.56
N VAL A 277 0.06 25.69 32.72
CA VAL A 277 1.48 25.59 32.33
C VAL A 277 2.24 26.86 32.69
N GLN A 278 3.47 26.70 33.19
CA GLN A 278 4.43 27.77 33.42
C GLN A 278 5.34 27.98 32.21
N PHE A 279 5.67 29.24 31.94
CA PHE A 279 6.45 29.69 30.79
C PHE A 279 7.72 30.46 31.20
N GLY A 280 8.18 30.28 32.44
CA GLY A 280 9.33 31.01 32.98
C GLY A 280 10.67 30.68 32.30
N LYS A 281 10.88 29.43 31.86
CA LYS A 281 12.16 28.99 31.28
C LYS A 281 12.48 29.72 29.98
N ILE A 282 11.55 29.80 29.04
CA ILE A 282 11.78 30.45 27.74
C ILE A 282 12.11 31.94 27.90
N ARG A 283 11.48 32.62 28.87
CA ARG A 283 11.79 34.02 29.23
C ARG A 283 13.20 34.16 29.78
N ARG A 284 13.58 33.33 30.77
CA ARG A 284 14.90 33.40 31.40
C ARG A 284 16.05 33.07 30.43
N VAL A 285 15.85 32.11 29.54
CA VAL A 285 16.93 31.57 28.70
C VAL A 285 17.14 32.39 27.43
N ILE A 286 16.05 32.72 26.71
CA ILE A 286 16.11 33.41 25.41
C ILE A 286 15.46 34.80 25.42
N GLY A 287 14.92 35.27 26.55
CA GLY A 287 14.32 36.60 26.65
C GLY A 287 12.96 36.74 25.98
N PHE A 288 12.25 35.63 25.72
CA PHE A 288 10.93 35.68 25.10
C PHE A 288 9.85 36.11 26.09
N GLU A 289 9.04 37.08 25.68
CA GLU A 289 7.81 37.49 26.37
C GLU A 289 6.69 37.64 25.33
N SER A 290 5.48 37.16 25.62
CA SER A 290 4.34 37.34 24.71
C SER A 290 3.92 38.81 24.69
N GLU A 291 3.64 39.34 23.51
CA GLU A 291 3.28 40.75 23.30
C GLU A 291 1.77 40.93 23.13
N ILE A 292 1.07 39.89 22.69
CA ILE A 292 -0.35 39.97 22.30
C ILE A 292 -1.21 39.20 23.30
N SER A 293 -2.12 39.93 23.94
CA SER A 293 -3.09 39.35 24.88
C SER A 293 -4.17 38.55 24.15
N VAL A 294 -4.90 37.70 24.90
CA VAL A 294 -6.08 36.99 24.38
C VAL A 294 -7.14 37.98 23.87
N GLU A 295 -7.37 39.08 24.59
CA GLU A 295 -8.32 40.12 24.20
C GLU A 295 -7.92 40.78 22.87
N ASP A 296 -6.65 41.16 22.72
CA ASP A 296 -6.19 41.84 21.50
C ASP A 296 -6.22 40.90 20.29
N GLY A 297 -5.81 39.64 20.44
CA GLY A 297 -5.92 38.67 19.35
C GLY A 297 -7.37 38.33 19.00
N ALA A 298 -8.29 38.31 19.98
CA ALA A 298 -9.71 38.16 19.71
C ALA A 298 -10.29 39.38 18.97
N ARG A 299 -9.86 40.61 19.32
CA ARG A 299 -10.24 41.84 18.61
C ARG A 299 -9.72 41.83 17.18
N GLU A 300 -8.51 41.33 16.95
CA GLU A 300 -7.94 41.19 15.61
C GLU A 300 -8.82 40.30 14.72
N ILE A 301 -9.17 39.10 15.20
CA ILE A 301 -10.03 38.18 14.44
C ILE A 301 -11.41 38.80 14.22
N ARG A 302 -11.99 39.44 15.23
CA ARG A 302 -13.28 40.15 15.10
C ARG A 302 -13.22 41.20 14.00
N THR A 303 -12.18 42.04 14.00
CA THR A 303 -11.98 43.10 13.01
C THR A 303 -11.85 42.51 11.61
N TRP A 304 -11.10 41.41 11.46
CA TRP A 304 -10.99 40.72 10.19
C TRP A 304 -12.34 40.16 9.69
N LEU A 305 -13.19 39.68 10.60
CA LEU A 305 -14.54 39.19 10.27
C LEU A 305 -15.58 40.30 10.02
N GLU A 306 -15.22 41.57 10.13
CA GLU A 306 -16.08 42.68 9.66
C GLU A 306 -16.26 42.63 8.15
N ASP A 307 -15.28 42.10 7.41
CA ASP A 307 -15.46 41.74 6.00
C ASP A 307 -16.45 40.57 5.90
N LEU A 308 -17.62 40.86 5.33
CA LEU A 308 -18.73 39.91 5.16
C LEU A 308 -18.50 38.92 4.02
N SER A 309 -17.51 39.13 3.16
CA SER A 309 -17.14 38.16 2.11
C SER A 309 -16.45 36.92 2.69
N ILE A 310 -15.94 37.00 3.92
CA ILE A 310 -15.30 35.89 4.61
C ILE A 310 -16.35 35.03 5.30
N ASP A 311 -16.44 33.77 4.87
CA ASP A 311 -17.15 32.71 5.59
C ASP A 311 -16.18 31.97 6.54
N PRO A 312 -16.20 32.24 7.86
CA PRO A 312 -15.33 31.54 8.79
C PRO A 312 -15.67 30.06 8.97
N PHE A 313 -16.78 29.57 8.40
CA PHE A 313 -17.22 28.18 8.49
C PHE A 313 -16.86 27.32 7.27
N ASP A 314 -16.21 27.91 6.27
CA ASP A 314 -15.68 27.20 5.10
C ASP A 314 -14.76 26.04 5.51
N THR A 315 -14.86 24.91 4.81
CA THR A 315 -14.08 23.70 5.10
C THR A 315 -12.58 23.96 5.18
N ILE A 316 -12.04 24.89 4.39
CA ILE A 316 -10.59 25.18 4.33
C ILE A 316 -10.01 25.62 5.69
N TYR A 317 -10.84 26.18 6.57
CA TYR A 317 -10.46 26.62 7.92
C TYR A 317 -10.62 25.56 9.01
N PHE A 318 -11.15 24.37 8.68
CA PHE A 318 -11.37 23.26 9.61
C PHE A 318 -10.57 22.04 9.20
N ASN A 319 -9.53 21.71 9.97
CA ASN A 319 -8.63 20.61 9.64
C ASN A 319 -9.37 19.28 9.40
N VAL A 320 -10.25 18.87 10.33
CA VAL A 320 -11.00 17.61 10.23
C VAL A 320 -11.87 17.55 8.99
N ARG A 321 -12.60 18.64 8.69
CA ARG A 321 -13.49 18.70 7.53
C ARG A 321 -12.68 18.61 6.23
N ARG A 322 -11.58 19.36 6.15
CA ARG A 322 -10.72 19.35 4.98
C ARG A 322 -10.02 18.01 4.76
N MET A 323 -9.54 17.36 5.82
CA MET A 323 -8.95 16.02 5.70
C MET A 323 -9.97 15.00 5.20
N LYS A 324 -11.23 15.06 5.66
CA LYS A 324 -12.30 14.20 5.13
C LYS A 324 -12.58 14.44 3.65
N GLU A 325 -12.55 15.69 3.18
CA GLU A 325 -12.64 15.99 1.75
C GLU A 325 -11.47 15.37 0.97
N LEU A 326 -10.24 15.57 1.45
CA LEU A 326 -9.03 15.05 0.78
C LEU A 326 -9.01 13.52 0.72
N LEU A 327 -9.50 12.82 1.75
CA LEU A 327 -9.67 11.36 1.73
C LEU A 327 -10.66 10.90 0.65
N GLY A 328 -11.61 11.76 0.25
CA GLY A 328 -12.56 11.50 -0.83
C GLY A 328 -12.02 11.76 -2.25
N ILE A 329 -10.88 12.45 -2.36
CA ILE A 329 -10.25 12.85 -3.64
C ILE A 329 -9.06 11.92 -3.94
N PRO A 330 -8.94 11.31 -5.13
CA PRO A 330 -7.79 10.49 -5.46
C PRO A 330 -6.46 11.23 -5.32
N VAL A 331 -5.40 10.54 -4.96
CA VAL A 331 -4.03 11.10 -4.90
C VAL A 331 -3.62 11.68 -6.25
N SER A 332 -3.99 11.03 -7.35
CA SER A 332 -3.82 11.55 -8.72
C SER A 332 -4.46 12.92 -8.97
N GLU A 333 -5.44 13.31 -8.15
CA GLU A 333 -6.19 14.56 -8.23
C GLU A 333 -5.88 15.49 -7.03
N GLY A 334 -4.83 15.19 -6.25
CA GLY A 334 -4.37 16.02 -5.13
C GLY A 334 -4.91 15.65 -3.74
N GLY A 335 -5.64 14.55 -3.60
CA GLY A 335 -6.16 14.08 -2.30
C GLY A 335 -5.20 13.21 -1.49
N GLU A 336 -5.74 12.44 -0.54
CA GLU A 336 -5.01 11.55 0.38
C GLU A 336 -5.21 10.08 0.05
N PRO A 337 -4.21 9.19 0.16
CA PRO A 337 -4.42 7.78 -0.09
C PRO A 337 -5.43 7.19 0.91
N VAL A 338 -6.24 6.23 0.47
CA VAL A 338 -7.17 5.50 1.36
C VAL A 338 -6.42 4.69 2.43
N THR A 339 -5.24 4.17 2.10
CA THR A 339 -4.42 3.40 3.04
C THR A 339 -3.01 4.00 3.16
N ALA A 340 -2.49 4.02 4.39
CA ALA A 340 -1.16 4.56 4.67
C ALA A 340 -0.03 3.65 4.15
N ARG A 341 -0.28 2.34 4.04
CA ARG A 341 0.74 1.34 3.68
C ARG A 341 0.38 0.62 2.39
N PHE A 342 1.41 0.29 1.62
CA PHE A 342 1.22 -0.44 0.38
C PHE A 342 0.63 -1.83 0.61
N ILE A 343 -0.54 -2.10 0.02
CA ILE A 343 -1.19 -3.41 0.01
C ILE A 343 -0.72 -4.15 -1.25
N PRO A 344 0.20 -5.12 -1.15
CA PRO A 344 0.69 -5.85 -2.32
C PRO A 344 -0.38 -6.75 -2.93
N LEU A 345 -0.27 -6.99 -4.23
CA LEU A 345 -1.21 -7.84 -4.97
C LEU A 345 -1.27 -9.28 -4.41
N SER A 346 -0.11 -9.89 -4.19
CA SER A 346 0.00 -11.32 -3.86
C SER A 346 1.37 -11.67 -3.24
N PRO A 347 1.67 -11.23 -2.02
CA PRO A 347 2.89 -11.64 -1.32
C PRO A 347 2.84 -13.15 -1.00
N PRO A 348 3.99 -13.85 -0.99
CA PRO A 348 4.05 -15.25 -0.57
C PRO A 348 3.76 -15.39 0.93
N SER A 349 3.04 -16.44 1.31
CA SER A 349 2.76 -16.77 2.72
C SER A 349 3.75 -17.81 3.23
N ILE A 350 4.85 -17.37 3.83
CA ILE A 350 5.90 -18.22 4.43
C ILE A 350 5.88 -18.04 5.95
N GLY A 351 6.01 -19.14 6.70
CA GLY A 351 6.10 -19.13 8.16
C GLY A 351 7.31 -19.90 8.68
N SER A 352 7.39 -20.03 10.00
CA SER A 352 8.49 -20.70 10.69
C SER A 352 8.60 -22.19 10.35
N GLU A 353 7.50 -22.83 9.92
CA GLU A 353 7.53 -24.24 9.50
C GLU A 353 8.33 -24.43 8.22
N GLU A 354 8.12 -23.58 7.20
CA GLU A 354 8.91 -23.59 5.96
C GLU A 354 10.39 -23.28 6.24
N GLU A 355 10.67 -22.28 7.09
CA GLU A 355 12.03 -21.92 7.48
C GLU A 355 12.77 -23.09 8.13
N ALA A 356 12.14 -23.75 9.11
CA ALA A 356 12.69 -24.92 9.77
C ALA A 356 12.92 -26.08 8.79
N ALA A 357 11.96 -26.32 7.87
CA ALA A 357 12.08 -27.35 6.85
C ALA A 357 13.28 -27.11 5.92
N VAL A 358 13.50 -25.87 5.48
CA VAL A 358 14.67 -25.49 4.67
C VAL A 358 15.97 -25.69 5.45
N ILE A 359 16.04 -25.20 6.69
CA ILE A 359 17.23 -25.35 7.54
C ILE A 359 17.59 -26.83 7.73
N ASN A 360 16.60 -27.69 7.91
CA ASN A 360 16.82 -29.14 8.03
C ASN A 360 17.41 -29.74 6.75
N VAL A 361 16.93 -29.34 5.57
CA VAL A 361 17.53 -29.78 4.29
C VAL A 361 18.96 -29.27 4.15
N LEU A 362 19.22 -28.01 4.48
CA LEU A 362 20.57 -27.43 4.41
C LEU A 362 21.55 -28.19 5.31
N ARG A 363 21.13 -28.54 6.53
CA ARG A 363 21.93 -29.32 7.49
C ARG A 363 22.12 -30.77 7.08
N SER A 364 21.21 -31.35 6.28
CA SER A 364 21.33 -32.73 5.80
C SER A 364 22.46 -32.93 4.78
N GLY A 365 22.90 -31.87 4.10
CA GLY A 365 23.86 -31.93 2.99
C GLY A 365 23.26 -32.39 1.65
N TRP A 366 21.98 -32.78 1.60
CA TRP A 366 21.32 -33.25 0.36
C TRP A 366 20.35 -32.22 -0.22
N LEU A 367 20.91 -31.23 -0.91
CA LEU A 367 20.19 -30.02 -1.32
C LEU A 367 19.32 -30.18 -2.58
N THR A 368 19.78 -31.00 -3.54
CA THR A 368 19.06 -31.24 -4.80
C THR A 368 18.06 -32.40 -4.65
N THR A 369 17.61 -32.99 -5.76
CA THR A 369 16.62 -34.07 -5.78
C THR A 369 17.00 -35.23 -4.85
N GLY A 370 16.05 -35.63 -3.99
CA GLY A 370 16.18 -36.75 -3.06
C GLY A 370 14.85 -37.01 -2.33
N ALA A 371 14.93 -37.51 -1.09
CA ALA A 371 13.78 -37.97 -0.33
C ALA A 371 12.64 -36.93 -0.21
N LYS A 372 12.95 -35.64 -0.03
CA LYS A 372 11.92 -34.60 0.10
C LYS A 372 11.12 -34.39 -1.18
N VAL A 373 11.76 -34.53 -2.34
CA VAL A 373 11.05 -34.49 -3.63
C VAL A 373 10.07 -35.68 -3.74
N THR A 374 10.49 -36.89 -3.38
CA THR A 374 9.62 -38.07 -3.40
C THR A 374 8.45 -37.95 -2.40
N GLU A 375 8.71 -37.46 -1.20
CA GLU A 375 7.67 -37.16 -0.21
C GLU A 375 6.67 -36.14 -0.76
N PHE A 376 7.16 -35.07 -1.40
CA PHE A 376 6.33 -34.03 -1.99
C PHE A 376 5.48 -34.55 -3.16
N GLU A 377 6.06 -35.34 -4.08
CA GLU A 377 5.32 -35.99 -5.17
C GLU A 377 4.16 -36.83 -4.62
N LYS A 378 4.42 -37.65 -3.60
CA LYS A 378 3.39 -38.49 -2.98
C LYS A 378 2.30 -37.66 -2.28
N ALA A 379 2.69 -36.65 -1.50
CA ALA A 379 1.76 -35.78 -0.80
C ALA A 379 0.88 -34.98 -1.78
N PHE A 380 1.47 -34.50 -2.89
CA PHE A 380 0.74 -33.79 -3.93
C PHE A 380 -0.25 -34.70 -4.64
N ALA A 381 0.19 -35.90 -5.08
CA ALA A 381 -0.66 -36.89 -5.72
C ALA A 381 -1.89 -37.22 -4.85
N GLN A 382 -1.69 -37.42 -3.55
CA GLN A 382 -2.78 -37.60 -2.57
C GLN A 382 -3.70 -36.38 -2.47
N THR A 383 -3.14 -35.17 -2.49
CA THR A 383 -3.89 -33.91 -2.37
C THR A 383 -4.86 -33.70 -3.53
N VAL A 384 -4.42 -33.97 -4.76
CA VAL A 384 -5.26 -33.82 -5.95
C VAL A 384 -6.02 -35.10 -6.32
N GLY A 385 -5.73 -36.22 -5.68
CA GLY A 385 -6.33 -37.53 -5.98
C GLY A 385 -5.79 -38.21 -7.24
N ALA A 386 -4.61 -37.79 -7.72
CA ALA A 386 -3.97 -38.39 -8.89
C ALA A 386 -3.16 -39.65 -8.50
N PRO A 387 -3.05 -40.66 -9.38
CA PRO A 387 -2.21 -41.82 -9.12
C PRO A 387 -0.71 -41.50 -9.00
N HIS A 388 -0.21 -40.58 -9.84
CA HIS A 388 1.20 -40.23 -9.91
C HIS A 388 1.40 -38.72 -9.98
N ALA A 389 2.56 -38.27 -9.50
CA ALA A 389 3.02 -36.90 -9.67
C ALA A 389 4.54 -36.86 -9.93
N VAL A 390 4.99 -35.92 -10.77
CA VAL A 390 6.40 -35.75 -11.15
C VAL A 390 6.82 -34.31 -10.94
N ALA A 391 7.66 -34.06 -9.94
CA ALA A 391 8.10 -32.74 -9.55
C ALA A 391 9.25 -32.23 -10.43
N VAL A 392 9.12 -31.00 -10.90
CA VAL A 392 10.06 -30.36 -11.83
C VAL A 392 10.36 -28.91 -11.42
N SER A 393 11.32 -28.31 -12.09
CA SER A 393 11.86 -26.98 -11.76
C SER A 393 10.87 -25.83 -11.99
N SER A 394 9.85 -25.99 -12.82
CA SER A 394 8.81 -24.98 -13.09
C SER A 394 7.59 -25.59 -13.81
N CYS A 395 6.45 -24.89 -13.82
CA CYS A 395 5.32 -25.29 -14.68
C CYS A 395 5.68 -25.22 -16.17
N THR A 396 6.53 -24.28 -16.58
CA THR A 396 7.05 -24.20 -17.96
C THR A 396 7.77 -25.49 -18.35
N ALA A 397 8.63 -26.02 -17.46
CA ALA A 397 9.27 -27.32 -17.66
C ALA A 397 8.25 -28.46 -17.73
N ALA A 398 7.22 -28.42 -16.87
CA ALA A 398 6.13 -29.41 -16.89
C ALA A 398 5.40 -29.45 -18.25
N LEU A 399 4.95 -28.28 -18.73
CA LEU A 399 4.27 -28.14 -20.03
C LEU A 399 5.17 -28.62 -21.18
N HIS A 400 6.45 -28.24 -21.18
CA HIS A 400 7.41 -28.66 -22.20
C HIS A 400 7.54 -30.18 -22.26
N LEU A 401 7.74 -30.83 -21.12
CA LEU A 401 7.88 -32.28 -21.05
C LEU A 401 6.60 -33.00 -21.50
N CYS A 402 5.42 -32.51 -21.10
CA CYS A 402 4.14 -33.06 -21.53
C CYS A 402 3.91 -32.93 -23.03
N LEU A 403 4.26 -31.80 -23.65
CA LEU A 403 4.16 -31.62 -25.10
C LEU A 403 5.12 -32.54 -25.86
N ILE A 404 6.34 -32.75 -25.36
CA ILE A 404 7.27 -33.75 -25.92
C ILE A 404 6.66 -35.15 -25.85
N ARG A 405 6.03 -35.51 -24.72
CA ARG A 405 5.37 -36.82 -24.57
C ARG A 405 4.12 -36.96 -25.45
N ALA A 406 3.43 -35.87 -25.75
CA ALA A 406 2.37 -35.83 -26.77
C ALA A 406 2.90 -35.96 -28.20
N GLY A 407 4.23 -35.97 -28.39
CA GLY A 407 4.89 -36.11 -29.68
C GLY A 407 4.88 -34.84 -30.52
N VAL A 408 4.79 -33.67 -29.87
CA VAL A 408 4.83 -32.36 -30.53
C VAL A 408 6.25 -32.07 -31.01
N GLY A 409 6.38 -31.62 -32.26
CA GLY A 409 7.63 -31.14 -32.83
C GLY A 409 7.44 -30.15 -33.98
N PRO A 410 8.51 -29.89 -34.76
CA PRO A 410 8.44 -28.97 -35.89
C PRO A 410 7.37 -29.35 -36.92
N GLY A 411 6.52 -28.38 -37.28
CA GLY A 411 5.43 -28.57 -38.24
C GLY A 411 4.08 -28.98 -37.63
N ASP A 412 4.06 -29.38 -36.36
CA ASP A 412 2.82 -29.64 -35.62
C ASP A 412 2.15 -28.34 -35.18
N GLU A 413 0.85 -28.38 -34.95
CA GLU A 413 0.06 -27.28 -34.37
C GLU A 413 -0.35 -27.61 -32.93
N VAL A 414 -0.17 -26.65 -32.01
CA VAL A 414 -0.70 -26.74 -30.65
C VAL A 414 -1.68 -25.61 -30.42
N ILE A 415 -2.91 -25.96 -30.03
CA ILE A 415 -3.97 -24.99 -29.76
C ILE A 415 -3.95 -24.59 -28.29
N THR A 416 -3.99 -23.30 -27.97
CA THR A 416 -4.07 -22.78 -26.60
C THR A 416 -4.85 -21.46 -26.51
N SER A 417 -4.98 -20.92 -25.30
CA SER A 417 -5.64 -19.64 -25.02
C SER A 417 -4.75 -18.44 -25.40
N PRO A 418 -5.29 -17.38 -26.02
CA PRO A 418 -4.61 -16.10 -26.19
C PRO A 418 -4.45 -15.35 -24.86
N LEU A 419 -5.30 -15.61 -23.87
CA LEU A 419 -5.27 -14.93 -22.57
C LEU A 419 -4.59 -15.84 -21.53
N THR A 420 -3.27 -15.87 -21.57
CA THR A 420 -2.42 -16.69 -20.70
C THR A 420 -1.08 -16.01 -20.43
N TRP A 421 -0.31 -16.56 -19.49
CA TRP A 421 1.09 -16.20 -19.34
C TRP A 421 1.92 -16.71 -20.53
N VAL A 422 2.90 -15.90 -20.96
CA VAL A 422 3.65 -16.16 -22.20
C VAL A 422 4.46 -17.46 -22.19
N SER A 423 4.72 -18.09 -21.04
CA SER A 423 5.38 -19.40 -21.01
C SER A 423 4.58 -20.49 -21.73
N THR A 424 3.25 -20.43 -21.68
CA THR A 424 2.35 -21.35 -22.39
C THR A 424 2.62 -21.29 -23.90
N ALA A 425 2.64 -20.09 -24.48
CA ALA A 425 2.91 -19.87 -25.90
C ALA A 425 4.39 -20.08 -26.28
N ASN A 426 5.33 -19.61 -25.45
CA ASN A 426 6.77 -19.75 -25.69
C ASN A 426 7.20 -21.20 -25.76
N THR A 427 6.62 -22.07 -24.93
CA THR A 427 6.96 -23.50 -24.95
C THR A 427 6.66 -24.11 -26.32
N ILE A 428 5.52 -23.78 -26.92
CA ILE A 428 5.13 -24.25 -28.25
C ILE A 428 6.12 -23.75 -29.32
N VAL A 429 6.40 -22.45 -29.31
CA VAL A 429 7.30 -21.82 -30.30
C VAL A 429 8.73 -22.35 -30.18
N ASN A 430 9.25 -22.51 -28.96
CA ASN A 430 10.60 -23.00 -28.71
C ASN A 430 10.80 -24.46 -29.16
N MET A 431 9.72 -25.24 -29.23
CA MET A 431 9.74 -26.60 -29.79
C MET A 431 9.71 -26.64 -31.33
N GLY A 432 9.62 -25.47 -31.98
CA GLY A 432 9.45 -25.36 -33.44
C GLY A 432 8.03 -25.69 -33.92
N ALA A 433 7.09 -25.92 -33.00
CA ALA A 433 5.68 -26.12 -33.32
C ALA A 433 4.99 -24.78 -33.61
N LYS A 434 3.89 -24.85 -34.37
CA LYS A 434 3.06 -23.69 -34.70
C LYS A 434 2.05 -23.43 -33.58
N LEU A 435 2.17 -22.24 -32.99
CA LEU A 435 1.17 -21.71 -32.05
C LEU A 435 -0.15 -21.42 -32.78
N VAL A 436 -1.23 -22.03 -32.32
CA VAL A 436 -2.60 -21.72 -32.74
C VAL A 436 -3.37 -21.20 -31.53
N LEU A 437 -3.96 -20.01 -31.65
CA LEU A 437 -4.76 -19.40 -30.60
C LEU A 437 -6.25 -19.57 -30.91
N ALA A 438 -7.01 -20.06 -29.94
CA ALA A 438 -8.47 -20.11 -30.00
C ALA A 438 -9.05 -19.06 -29.04
N ASP A 439 -10.03 -18.28 -29.47
CA ASP A 439 -10.60 -17.19 -28.64
C ASP A 439 -11.25 -17.71 -27.35
N ILE A 440 -11.54 -16.80 -26.42
CA ILE A 440 -12.03 -17.10 -25.08
C ILE A 440 -13.55 -16.94 -24.94
N ASP A 441 -14.15 -17.62 -23.94
CA ASP A 441 -15.46 -17.22 -23.42
C ASP A 441 -15.27 -15.90 -22.63
N PRO A 442 -15.91 -14.79 -23.04
CA PRO A 442 -15.73 -13.51 -22.38
C PRO A 442 -16.16 -13.52 -20.91
N ARG A 443 -17.05 -14.42 -20.49
CA ARG A 443 -17.54 -14.49 -19.10
C ARG A 443 -16.52 -15.10 -18.15
N THR A 444 -15.89 -16.19 -18.57
CA THR A 444 -14.97 -16.99 -17.72
C THR A 444 -13.50 -16.65 -17.96
N LEU A 445 -13.21 -16.03 -19.10
CA LEU A 445 -11.88 -15.73 -19.63
C LEU A 445 -11.04 -16.97 -20.00
N ASN A 446 -11.61 -18.17 -19.87
CA ASN A 446 -11.01 -19.41 -20.35
C ASN A 446 -11.26 -19.59 -21.85
N VAL A 447 -10.42 -20.39 -22.49
CA VAL A 447 -10.57 -20.73 -23.92
C VAL A 447 -11.92 -21.37 -24.22
N ASP A 448 -12.58 -20.94 -25.30
CA ASP A 448 -13.87 -21.48 -25.74
C ASP A 448 -13.67 -22.84 -26.47
N PRO A 449 -14.27 -23.95 -26.00
CA PRO A 449 -14.22 -25.24 -26.68
C PRO A 449 -14.67 -25.18 -28.15
N ALA A 450 -15.67 -24.35 -28.47
CA ALA A 450 -16.14 -24.21 -29.85
C ALA A 450 -15.12 -23.46 -30.73
N ALA A 451 -14.38 -22.50 -30.17
CA ALA A 451 -13.28 -21.85 -30.86
C ALA A 451 -12.11 -22.81 -31.09
N ILE A 452 -11.82 -23.70 -30.14
CA ILE A 452 -10.82 -24.77 -30.32
C ILE A 452 -11.25 -25.69 -31.46
N GLU A 453 -12.50 -26.17 -31.47
CA GLU A 453 -12.99 -27.08 -32.50
C GLU A 453 -12.85 -26.48 -33.91
N ARG A 454 -13.14 -25.18 -34.08
CA ARG A 454 -12.93 -24.47 -35.36
C ARG A 454 -11.46 -24.34 -35.77
N ALA A 455 -10.55 -24.32 -34.79
CA ALA A 455 -9.11 -24.16 -35.02
C ALA A 455 -8.38 -25.49 -35.28
N ILE A 456 -9.03 -26.64 -35.07
CA ILE A 456 -8.44 -27.95 -35.31
C ILE A 456 -8.17 -28.16 -36.81
N THR A 457 -6.95 -28.62 -37.11
CA THR A 457 -6.55 -29.06 -38.44
C THR A 457 -5.92 -30.46 -38.36
N LYS A 458 -5.56 -31.03 -39.51
CA LYS A 458 -4.80 -32.30 -39.56
C LYS A 458 -3.43 -32.23 -38.90
N ARG A 459 -2.89 -31.03 -38.66
CA ARG A 459 -1.60 -30.82 -37.98
C ARG A 459 -1.75 -30.64 -36.47
N THR A 460 -2.97 -30.53 -35.94
CA THR A 460 -3.16 -30.32 -34.51
C THR A 460 -2.72 -31.55 -33.73
N LYS A 461 -1.69 -31.37 -32.90
CA LYS A 461 -1.03 -32.46 -32.17
C LYS A 461 -1.36 -32.46 -30.68
N ALA A 462 -1.69 -31.31 -30.11
CA ALA A 462 -2.13 -31.18 -28.73
C ALA A 462 -3.05 -29.96 -28.55
N ILE A 463 -3.90 -30.01 -27.53
CA ILE A 463 -4.66 -28.86 -27.03
C ILE A 463 -4.19 -28.60 -25.60
N MET A 464 -3.84 -27.35 -25.31
CA MET A 464 -3.29 -26.91 -24.03
C MET A 464 -4.18 -25.83 -23.40
N PRO A 465 -5.30 -26.22 -22.76
CA PRO A 465 -6.18 -25.27 -22.08
C PRO A 465 -5.50 -24.70 -20.82
N VAL A 466 -5.87 -23.47 -20.46
CA VAL A 466 -5.35 -22.79 -19.27
C VAL A 466 -6.49 -22.51 -18.33
N HIS A 467 -6.39 -22.98 -17.08
CA HIS A 467 -7.38 -22.70 -16.04
C HIS A 467 -7.14 -21.32 -15.41
N LEU A 468 -7.52 -20.26 -16.13
CA LEU A 468 -7.19 -18.89 -15.80
C LEU A 468 -7.77 -18.48 -14.43
N ALA A 469 -7.01 -17.70 -13.66
CA ALA A 469 -7.33 -17.26 -12.29
C ALA A 469 -7.67 -18.38 -11.27
N GLY A 470 -7.57 -19.65 -11.66
CA GLY A 470 -8.00 -20.79 -10.86
C GLY A 470 -9.44 -21.25 -11.14
N GLN A 471 -10.07 -20.76 -12.22
CA GLN A 471 -11.29 -21.33 -12.78
C GLN A 471 -10.93 -22.49 -13.72
N PRO A 472 -11.35 -23.72 -13.41
CA PRO A 472 -11.41 -24.81 -14.38
C PRO A 472 -12.05 -24.38 -15.71
N CYS A 473 -11.52 -24.91 -16.81
CA CYS A 473 -12.19 -24.83 -18.10
C CYS A 473 -13.41 -25.76 -18.12
N ASP A 474 -14.19 -25.72 -19.20
CA ASP A 474 -15.20 -26.75 -19.47
C ASP A 474 -14.49 -28.07 -19.81
N MET A 475 -14.23 -28.88 -18.78
CA MET A 475 -13.42 -30.08 -18.90
C MET A 475 -14.14 -31.18 -19.67
N ASP A 476 -15.46 -31.28 -19.54
CA ASP A 476 -16.25 -32.27 -20.27
C ASP A 476 -16.19 -31.99 -21.78
N ALA A 477 -16.37 -30.74 -22.19
CA ALA A 477 -16.27 -30.36 -23.61
C ALA A 477 -14.85 -30.57 -24.16
N LEU A 478 -13.81 -30.19 -23.41
CA LEU A 478 -12.42 -30.34 -23.85
C LEU A 478 -12.01 -31.80 -24.03
N TYR A 479 -12.35 -32.67 -23.06
CA TYR A 479 -12.02 -34.09 -23.17
C TYR A 479 -12.87 -34.81 -24.21
N ALA A 480 -14.14 -34.45 -24.38
CA ALA A 480 -14.97 -34.97 -25.48
C ALA A 480 -14.38 -34.60 -26.85
N LEU A 481 -13.90 -33.36 -27.00
CA LEU A 481 -13.25 -32.89 -28.23
C LEU A 481 -11.92 -33.62 -28.49
N GLY A 482 -11.09 -33.77 -27.45
CA GLY A 482 -9.84 -34.54 -27.52
C GLY A 482 -10.07 -35.98 -27.94
N GLN A 483 -11.09 -36.64 -27.37
CA GLN A 483 -11.47 -38.01 -27.75
C GLN A 483 -11.98 -38.09 -29.19
N LYS A 484 -12.88 -37.18 -29.59
CA LYS A 484 -13.45 -37.13 -30.94
C LYS A 484 -12.39 -37.03 -32.04
N HIS A 485 -11.33 -36.26 -31.80
CA HIS A 485 -10.28 -36.01 -32.79
C HIS A 485 -8.99 -36.81 -32.56
N GLY A 486 -8.90 -37.59 -31.48
CA GLY A 486 -7.68 -38.30 -31.10
C GLY A 486 -6.53 -37.36 -30.73
N ILE A 487 -6.84 -36.19 -30.16
CA ILE A 487 -5.87 -35.16 -29.79
C ILE A 487 -5.73 -35.11 -28.26
N PRO A 488 -4.52 -35.27 -27.69
CA PRO A 488 -4.31 -35.20 -26.26
C PRO A 488 -4.56 -33.80 -25.70
N ILE A 489 -5.09 -33.75 -24.48
CA ILE A 489 -5.27 -32.53 -23.69
C ILE A 489 -4.15 -32.47 -22.64
N VAL A 490 -3.40 -31.36 -22.61
CA VAL A 490 -2.37 -31.07 -21.60
C VAL A 490 -2.82 -29.85 -20.81
N GLU A 491 -3.26 -30.02 -19.56
CA GLU A 491 -3.81 -28.91 -18.77
C GLU A 491 -2.69 -28.01 -18.24
N ASP A 492 -2.76 -26.70 -18.56
CA ASP A 492 -2.02 -25.67 -17.83
C ASP A 492 -2.85 -25.25 -16.60
N ALA A 493 -2.56 -25.96 -15.49
CA ALA A 493 -3.20 -25.80 -14.20
C ALA A 493 -2.39 -24.90 -13.26
N ALA A 494 -1.53 -24.01 -13.80
CA ALA A 494 -0.64 -23.15 -13.01
C ALA A 494 -1.37 -22.33 -11.93
N HIS A 495 -2.65 -22.00 -12.13
CA HIS A 495 -3.48 -21.23 -11.19
C HIS A 495 -4.54 -22.07 -10.45
N ALA A 496 -4.66 -23.36 -10.77
CA ALA A 496 -5.84 -24.16 -10.43
C ALA A 496 -5.64 -25.15 -9.28
N LEU A 497 -4.50 -25.11 -8.57
CA LEU A 497 -4.38 -25.91 -7.36
C LEU A 497 -5.41 -25.47 -6.31
N GLY A 498 -6.24 -26.42 -5.87
CA GLY A 498 -7.39 -26.17 -4.99
C GLY A 498 -8.73 -25.93 -5.71
N ALA A 499 -8.75 -26.04 -7.05
CA ALA A 499 -9.98 -26.04 -7.84
C ALA A 499 -10.52 -27.45 -8.04
N SER A 500 -11.82 -27.55 -8.34
CA SER A 500 -12.46 -28.80 -8.76
C SER A 500 -13.51 -28.56 -9.84
N TYR A 501 -13.74 -29.59 -10.66
CA TYR A 501 -14.75 -29.62 -11.71
C TYR A 501 -15.62 -30.86 -11.50
N ASN A 502 -16.95 -30.69 -11.40
CA ASN A 502 -17.90 -31.75 -11.05
C ASN A 502 -17.47 -32.52 -9.77
N GLY A 503 -16.95 -31.81 -8.77
CA GLY A 503 -16.44 -32.39 -7.52
C GLY A 503 -15.09 -33.10 -7.61
N THR A 504 -14.51 -33.25 -8.80
CA THR A 504 -13.19 -33.85 -9.01
C THR A 504 -12.11 -32.76 -8.97
N PRO A 505 -11.08 -32.87 -8.11
CA PRO A 505 -9.99 -31.90 -8.09
C PRO A 505 -9.27 -31.81 -9.43
N ILE A 506 -8.91 -30.60 -9.85
CA ILE A 506 -8.00 -30.42 -10.98
C ILE A 506 -6.68 -31.10 -10.64
N GLY A 507 -6.17 -31.89 -11.58
CA GLY A 507 -5.02 -32.76 -11.39
C GLY A 507 -5.35 -34.26 -11.37
N ASN A 508 -6.60 -34.63 -11.05
CA ASN A 508 -7.11 -36.00 -11.23
C ASN A 508 -7.94 -36.12 -12.51
N SER A 509 -7.39 -35.62 -13.61
CA SER A 509 -8.01 -35.68 -14.93
C SER A 509 -7.50 -36.89 -15.73
N THR A 510 -8.08 -37.12 -16.90
CA THR A 510 -7.65 -38.16 -17.85
C THR A 510 -6.28 -37.85 -18.47
N GLY A 511 -6.01 -36.59 -18.81
CA GLY A 511 -4.72 -36.11 -19.31
C GLY A 511 -3.80 -35.58 -18.19
N PRO A 512 -2.53 -35.26 -18.53
CA PRO A 512 -1.60 -34.66 -17.57
C PRO A 512 -1.98 -33.21 -17.26
N ALA A 513 -1.86 -32.83 -15.98
CA ALA A 513 -2.04 -31.45 -15.53
C ALA A 513 -0.75 -30.89 -14.93
N CYS A 514 -0.38 -29.68 -15.36
CA CYS A 514 0.86 -29.01 -15.01
C CYS A 514 0.59 -27.87 -14.04
N PHE A 515 1.22 -27.91 -12.86
CA PHE A 515 1.04 -26.89 -11.81
C PHE A 515 2.31 -26.06 -11.62
N SER A 516 2.12 -24.84 -11.10
CA SER A 516 3.19 -23.88 -10.80
C SER A 516 3.27 -23.63 -9.30
N PHE A 517 4.51 -23.48 -8.82
CA PHE A 517 4.84 -23.10 -7.44
C PHE A 517 5.75 -21.87 -7.40
N TYR A 518 5.59 -20.98 -8.38
CA TYR A 518 6.19 -19.64 -8.39
C TYR A 518 5.69 -18.81 -7.19
N PRO A 519 6.43 -17.80 -6.67
CA PRO A 519 6.14 -17.17 -5.38
C PRO A 519 4.73 -16.60 -5.19
N VAL A 520 4.06 -16.20 -6.27
CA VAL A 520 2.70 -15.63 -6.16
C VAL A 520 1.58 -16.67 -6.20
N LYS A 521 1.86 -17.95 -6.49
CA LYS A 521 0.86 -19.01 -6.62
C LYS A 521 0.16 -19.34 -5.29
N ASN A 522 -0.92 -20.12 -5.36
CA ASN A 522 -1.72 -20.48 -4.17
C ASN A 522 -0.88 -21.14 -3.07
N ILE A 523 0.15 -21.88 -3.47
CA ILE A 523 1.30 -22.28 -2.64
C ILE A 523 2.57 -22.05 -3.45
N THR A 524 3.72 -21.95 -2.77
CA THR A 524 5.02 -21.72 -3.41
C THR A 524 6.09 -22.73 -2.98
N THR A 525 7.09 -22.93 -3.83
CA THR A 525 8.34 -23.65 -3.51
C THR A 525 9.57 -22.81 -3.85
N ILE A 526 9.43 -21.48 -3.80
CA ILE A 526 10.31 -20.46 -4.40
C ILE A 526 10.18 -20.50 -5.92
N GLU A 527 10.67 -21.57 -6.53
CA GLU A 527 10.44 -21.92 -7.93
C GLU A 527 10.10 -23.41 -7.98
N GLY A 528 9.24 -23.80 -8.90
CA GLY A 528 8.83 -25.19 -9.02
C GLY A 528 7.60 -25.41 -9.89
N GLY A 529 7.44 -26.67 -10.29
CA GLY A 529 6.22 -27.18 -10.87
C GLY A 529 6.06 -28.66 -10.59
N ILE A 530 4.90 -29.19 -10.93
CA ILE A 530 4.63 -30.62 -10.83
C ILE A 530 3.64 -31.02 -11.92
N ILE A 531 3.82 -32.23 -12.45
CA ILE A 531 2.88 -32.85 -13.38
C ILE A 531 2.11 -33.90 -12.59
N SER A 532 0.78 -33.84 -12.58
CA SER A 532 -0.04 -34.96 -12.13
C SER A 532 -0.59 -35.73 -13.32
N LEU A 533 -0.63 -37.05 -13.20
CA LEU A 533 -1.02 -37.94 -14.30
C LEU A 533 -1.41 -39.33 -13.81
N ARG A 534 -1.98 -40.13 -14.72
CA ARG A 534 -2.52 -41.46 -14.43
C ARG A 534 -1.56 -42.61 -14.73
N SER A 535 -0.66 -42.47 -15.71
CA SER A 535 0.20 -43.55 -16.18
C SER A 535 1.55 -43.55 -15.44
N GLU A 536 1.90 -44.65 -14.75
CA GLU A 536 3.22 -44.83 -14.14
C GLU A 536 4.32 -44.87 -15.21
N GLU A 537 4.05 -45.46 -16.38
CA GLU A 537 5.01 -45.51 -17.49
C GLU A 537 5.34 -44.09 -17.99
N GLU A 538 4.32 -43.25 -18.15
CA GLU A 538 4.52 -41.85 -18.52
C GLU A 538 5.22 -41.06 -17.40
N ALA A 539 4.88 -41.32 -16.13
CA ALA A 539 5.52 -40.67 -14.99
C ALA A 539 7.01 -41.00 -14.95
N HIS A 540 7.37 -42.26 -15.20
CA HIS A 540 8.76 -42.69 -15.33
C HIS A 540 9.45 -41.99 -16.51
N ALA A 541 8.82 -41.95 -17.69
CA ALA A 541 9.39 -41.29 -18.87
C ALA A 541 9.64 -39.80 -18.63
N LEU A 542 8.70 -39.09 -17.99
CA LEU A 542 8.83 -37.69 -17.62
C LEU A 542 9.96 -37.47 -16.60
N ARG A 543 10.10 -38.33 -15.58
CA ARG A 543 11.21 -38.29 -14.62
C ARG A 543 12.56 -38.43 -15.33
N LEU A 544 12.69 -39.38 -16.27
CA LEU A 544 13.90 -39.55 -17.05
C LEU A 544 14.23 -38.28 -17.84
N LEU A 545 13.26 -37.75 -18.60
CA LEU A 545 13.44 -36.53 -19.38
C LEU A 545 13.84 -35.34 -18.51
N ALA A 546 13.26 -35.18 -17.31
CA ALA A 546 13.63 -34.09 -16.40
C ALA A 546 15.05 -34.19 -15.81
N HIS A 547 15.70 -35.37 -15.94
CA HIS A 547 17.01 -35.68 -15.36
C HIS A 547 18.05 -36.05 -16.43
N ASN A 548 18.07 -35.32 -17.54
CA ASN A 548 18.98 -35.48 -18.69
C ASN A 548 18.79 -36.81 -19.46
N GLY A 549 17.70 -37.53 -19.22
CA GLY A 549 17.39 -38.80 -19.91
C GLY A 549 18.31 -39.96 -19.54
N LEU A 550 18.87 -39.92 -18.33
CA LEU A 550 19.77 -40.95 -17.81
C LEU A 550 19.00 -42.14 -17.22
N SER A 551 19.40 -43.37 -17.55
CA SER A 551 18.76 -44.63 -17.16
C SER A 551 18.59 -44.86 -15.66
N THR A 552 19.38 -44.16 -14.83
CA THR A 552 19.24 -44.15 -13.38
C THR A 552 19.14 -42.72 -12.84
N LEU A 553 18.23 -42.51 -11.87
CA LEU A 553 18.08 -41.22 -11.18
C LEU A 553 19.27 -40.95 -10.24
N ALA A 554 19.55 -39.68 -9.96
CA ALA A 554 20.75 -39.25 -9.22
C ALA A 554 20.94 -39.93 -7.85
N TRP A 555 19.84 -40.22 -7.13
CA TRP A 555 19.87 -40.92 -5.84
C TRP A 555 20.46 -42.33 -5.92
N ASN A 556 20.32 -43.00 -7.07
CA ASN A 556 20.80 -44.36 -7.28
C ASN A 556 22.26 -44.40 -7.78
N ARG A 557 22.94 -43.26 -7.95
CA ARG A 557 24.29 -43.20 -8.55
C ARG A 557 25.42 -43.20 -7.54
N TYR A 558 25.17 -42.69 -6.33
CA TYR A 558 26.20 -42.45 -5.32
C TYR A 558 25.85 -43.08 -3.96
N GLY A 559 24.75 -43.82 -3.88
CA GLY A 559 24.33 -44.57 -2.69
C GLY A 559 25.04 -45.91 -2.57
N LYS A 560 24.94 -46.55 -1.39
CA LYS A 560 25.55 -47.88 -1.12
C LYS A 560 25.05 -48.98 -2.07
N GLU A 561 23.86 -48.82 -2.63
CA GLU A 561 23.21 -49.77 -3.56
C GLU A 561 23.35 -49.33 -5.03
N ALA A 562 24.25 -48.39 -5.33
CA ALA A 562 24.45 -47.94 -6.70
C ALA A 562 24.91 -49.11 -7.60
N PRO A 563 24.27 -49.32 -8.77
CA PRO A 563 24.70 -50.35 -9.69
C PRO A 563 26.15 -50.09 -10.14
N PRO A 564 26.95 -51.15 -10.34
CA PRO A 564 28.37 -51.01 -10.71
C PRO A 564 28.56 -50.42 -12.11
N ALA A 565 27.55 -50.47 -12.98
CA ALA A 565 27.58 -49.90 -14.31
C ALA A 565 27.24 -48.39 -14.28
N ALA A 566 27.96 -47.60 -15.09
CA ALA A 566 27.70 -46.19 -15.23
C ALA A 566 26.29 -45.92 -15.82
N PRO A 567 25.58 -44.88 -15.38
CA PRO A 567 24.30 -44.49 -15.98
C PRO A 567 24.47 -44.11 -17.45
N GLU A 568 23.60 -44.63 -18.32
CA GLU A 568 23.59 -44.31 -19.74
C GLU A 568 22.50 -43.28 -20.07
N VAL A 569 22.76 -42.41 -21.03
CA VAL A 569 21.73 -41.53 -21.60
C VAL A 569 20.91 -42.36 -22.58
N VAL A 570 19.69 -42.74 -22.21
CA VAL A 570 18.80 -43.55 -23.05
C VAL A 570 18.04 -42.73 -24.08
N GLN A 571 17.89 -41.43 -23.81
CA GLN A 571 17.41 -40.42 -24.77
C GLN A 571 17.91 -39.03 -24.31
N PRO A 572 18.10 -38.06 -25.21
CA PRO A 572 18.43 -36.69 -24.81
C PRO A 572 17.30 -36.08 -23.95
N GLY A 573 17.59 -35.82 -22.67
CA GLY A 573 16.67 -35.13 -21.76
C GLY A 573 17.12 -33.70 -21.41
N PHE A 574 16.51 -33.13 -20.37
CA PHE A 574 16.70 -31.77 -19.89
C PHE A 574 17.13 -31.74 -18.42
N LYS A 575 17.59 -30.57 -17.98
CA LYS A 575 17.90 -30.31 -16.57
C LYS A 575 16.73 -29.58 -15.90
N TYR A 576 15.67 -30.32 -15.58
CA TYR A 576 14.42 -29.77 -15.03
C TYR A 576 14.04 -30.34 -13.67
N ASN A 577 14.96 -30.97 -12.95
CA ASN A 577 14.67 -31.58 -11.66
C ASN A 577 14.38 -30.55 -10.55
N MET A 578 13.41 -30.85 -9.66
CA MET A 578 13.15 -30.08 -8.44
C MET A 578 14.20 -30.37 -7.34
N THR A 579 14.49 -29.39 -6.49
CA THR A 579 15.42 -29.53 -5.36
C THR A 579 14.70 -29.99 -4.07
N ASN A 580 15.42 -30.64 -3.15
CA ASN A 580 14.88 -30.95 -1.82
C ASN A 580 14.51 -29.69 -1.04
N VAL A 581 15.20 -28.57 -1.26
CA VAL A 581 14.87 -27.28 -0.64
C VAL A 581 13.47 -26.82 -1.06
N SER A 582 13.21 -26.77 -2.37
CA SER A 582 11.89 -26.43 -2.92
C SER A 582 10.80 -27.41 -2.43
N ALA A 583 11.08 -28.71 -2.48
CA ALA A 583 10.12 -29.72 -2.06
C ALA A 583 9.79 -29.68 -0.55
N ALA A 584 10.77 -29.34 0.29
CA ALA A 584 10.55 -29.17 1.73
C ALA A 584 9.60 -28.01 2.03
N ILE A 585 9.74 -26.88 1.33
CA ILE A 585 8.78 -25.76 1.41
C ILE A 585 7.41 -26.23 0.94
N GLY A 586 7.34 -26.94 -0.20
CA GLY A 586 6.09 -27.43 -0.78
C GLY A 586 5.33 -28.37 0.15
N LEU A 587 6.02 -29.24 0.90
CA LEU A 587 5.42 -30.13 1.89
C LEU A 587 4.71 -29.37 3.02
N GLU A 588 5.33 -28.32 3.54
CA GLU A 588 4.72 -27.49 4.60
C GLU A 588 3.55 -26.64 4.04
N GLN A 589 3.71 -26.11 2.83
CA GLN A 589 2.67 -25.34 2.17
C GLN A 589 1.43 -26.18 1.82
N LEU A 590 1.61 -27.45 1.41
CA LEU A 590 0.48 -28.36 1.13
C LEU A 590 -0.41 -28.56 2.35
N LYS A 591 0.16 -28.62 3.56
CA LYS A 591 -0.61 -28.71 4.81
C LYS A 591 -1.50 -27.48 5.04
N LYS A 592 -1.11 -26.32 4.50
CA LYS A 592 -1.80 -25.03 4.62
C LYS A 592 -2.79 -24.76 3.47
N LEU A 593 -2.77 -25.58 2.41
CA LEU A 593 -3.53 -25.35 1.17
C LEU A 593 -5.03 -25.14 1.41
N SER A 594 -5.67 -26.01 2.19
CA SER A 594 -7.13 -25.92 2.45
C SER A 594 -7.51 -24.60 3.11
N GLY A 595 -6.73 -24.15 4.09
CA GLY A 595 -6.89 -22.85 4.74
C GLY A 595 -6.68 -21.68 3.77
N PHE A 596 -5.65 -21.76 2.92
CA PHE A 596 -5.39 -20.72 1.91
C PHE A 596 -6.52 -20.58 0.90
N ILE A 597 -7.05 -21.70 0.39
CA ILE A 597 -8.17 -21.70 -0.55
C ILE A 597 -9.46 -21.21 0.12
N ALA A 598 -9.73 -21.61 1.36
CA ALA A 598 -10.87 -21.12 2.12
C ALA A 598 -10.82 -19.60 2.34
N ALA A 599 -9.65 -19.06 2.71
CA ALA A 599 -9.45 -17.61 2.87
C ALA A 599 -9.68 -16.87 1.55
N ARG A 600 -9.10 -17.34 0.44
CA ARG A 600 -9.29 -16.74 -0.89
C ARG A 600 -10.76 -16.77 -1.33
N ARG A 601 -11.46 -17.89 -1.13
CA ARG A 601 -12.91 -18.02 -1.42
C ARG A 601 -13.74 -17.04 -0.60
N ARG A 602 -13.43 -16.87 0.70
CA ARG A 602 -14.12 -15.89 1.56
C ARG A 602 -13.94 -14.46 1.02
N LEU A 603 -12.70 -14.06 0.77
CA LEU A 603 -12.36 -12.72 0.27
C LEU A 603 -12.97 -12.45 -1.11
N ALA A 604 -12.92 -13.42 -2.03
CA ALA A 604 -13.53 -13.29 -3.36
C ALA A 604 -15.05 -13.08 -3.28
N ARG A 605 -15.76 -13.80 -2.40
CA ARG A 605 -17.20 -13.58 -2.17
C ARG A 605 -17.49 -12.18 -1.63
N MET A 606 -16.65 -11.67 -0.73
CA MET A 606 -16.80 -10.31 -0.21
C MET A 606 -16.59 -9.27 -1.30
N TYR A 607 -15.55 -9.41 -2.13
CA TYR A 607 -15.38 -8.55 -3.31
C TYR A 607 -16.62 -8.60 -4.21
N GLN A 608 -17.08 -9.81 -4.55
CA GLN A 608 -18.26 -9.97 -5.41
C GLN A 608 -19.49 -9.29 -4.84
N SER A 609 -19.72 -9.43 -3.52
CA SER A 609 -20.87 -8.81 -2.86
C SER A 609 -20.80 -7.28 -2.83
N VAL A 610 -19.62 -6.70 -2.56
CA VAL A 610 -19.48 -5.24 -2.34
C VAL A 610 -19.31 -4.47 -3.64
N LEU A 611 -18.81 -5.13 -4.69
CA LEU A 611 -18.57 -4.51 -6.01
C LEU A 611 -19.71 -4.79 -7.01
N ALA A 612 -20.74 -5.57 -6.64
CA ALA A 612 -21.82 -5.98 -7.55
C ALA A 612 -22.53 -4.81 -8.24
N ASP A 613 -22.73 -3.71 -7.52
CA ASP A 613 -23.49 -2.54 -8.00
C ASP A 613 -22.61 -1.48 -8.68
N ILE A 614 -21.35 -1.77 -8.96
CA ILE A 614 -20.44 -0.84 -9.65
C ILE A 614 -20.54 -1.07 -11.16
N GLU A 615 -21.29 -0.19 -11.84
CA GLU A 615 -21.54 -0.30 -13.29
C GLU A 615 -20.26 -0.32 -14.15
N GLU A 616 -19.19 0.33 -13.70
CA GLU A 616 -17.91 0.37 -14.42
C GLU A 616 -17.11 -0.93 -14.34
N LEU A 617 -17.59 -1.91 -13.58
CA LEU A 617 -16.92 -3.19 -13.37
C LEU A 617 -17.75 -4.36 -13.92
N GLU A 618 -17.05 -5.30 -14.52
CA GLU A 618 -17.54 -6.64 -14.77
C GLU A 618 -16.76 -7.62 -13.89
N LEU A 619 -17.47 -8.30 -12.99
CA LEU A 619 -16.91 -9.22 -12.02
C LEU A 619 -16.71 -10.63 -12.61
N PRO A 620 -15.76 -11.42 -12.07
CA PRO A 620 -15.57 -12.81 -12.52
C PRO A 620 -16.85 -13.63 -12.42
N ALA A 621 -17.24 -14.28 -13.52
CA ALA A 621 -18.27 -15.30 -13.52
C ALA A 621 -17.69 -16.64 -13.04
N VAL A 622 -18.48 -17.41 -12.30
CA VAL A 622 -18.13 -18.77 -11.88
C VAL A 622 -19.05 -19.75 -12.61
N LEU A 623 -18.47 -20.73 -13.32
CA LEU A 623 -19.25 -21.76 -14.00
C LEU A 623 -20.03 -22.63 -13.01
N PRO A 624 -21.19 -23.19 -13.41
CA PRO A 624 -21.86 -24.24 -12.65
C PRO A 624 -20.93 -25.44 -12.42
N ASN A 625 -21.08 -26.11 -11.28
CA ASN A 625 -20.32 -27.31 -10.91
C ASN A 625 -18.79 -27.15 -10.84
N VAL A 626 -18.31 -25.91 -10.80
CA VAL A 626 -16.91 -25.57 -10.62
C VAL A 626 -16.69 -25.03 -9.22
N GLU A 627 -15.66 -25.53 -8.53
CA GLU A 627 -15.07 -24.81 -7.42
C GLU A 627 -13.82 -24.06 -7.87
N HIS A 628 -13.90 -22.73 -7.84
CA HIS A 628 -12.82 -21.84 -8.22
C HIS A 628 -11.74 -21.79 -7.11
N ALA A 629 -10.45 -21.88 -7.50
CA ALA A 629 -9.32 -21.80 -6.57
C ALA A 629 -9.00 -20.36 -6.11
N TRP A 630 -9.47 -19.36 -6.87
CA TRP A 630 -9.34 -17.93 -6.58
C TRP A 630 -7.88 -17.52 -6.38
N HIS A 631 -7.05 -17.92 -7.35
CA HIS A 631 -5.67 -17.48 -7.41
C HIS A 631 -5.59 -15.96 -7.66
N LEU A 632 -6.47 -15.43 -8.51
CA LEU A 632 -6.55 -14.01 -8.83
C LEU A 632 -8.00 -13.51 -8.73
N MET A 633 -8.17 -12.28 -8.24
CA MET A 633 -9.42 -11.51 -8.38
C MET A 633 -9.31 -10.62 -9.61
N ILE A 634 -9.66 -11.15 -10.79
CA ILE A 634 -9.59 -10.40 -12.07
C ILE A 634 -10.94 -9.72 -12.33
N VAL A 635 -11.00 -8.40 -12.14
CA VAL A 635 -12.14 -7.61 -12.63
C VAL A 635 -11.85 -7.12 -14.04
N ARG A 636 -12.90 -6.84 -14.82
CA ARG A 636 -12.79 -6.15 -16.12
C ARG A 636 -13.42 -4.77 -16.01
N LEU A 637 -12.72 -3.75 -16.49
CA LEU A 637 -13.23 -2.38 -16.55
C LEU A 637 -14.12 -2.20 -17.79
N ARG A 638 -15.31 -1.63 -17.62
CA ARG A 638 -16.15 -1.16 -18.73
C ARG A 638 -15.60 0.17 -19.25
N LEU A 639 -14.61 0.08 -20.15
CA LEU A 639 -13.86 1.24 -20.65
C LEU A 639 -14.73 2.25 -21.41
N ASP A 640 -15.89 1.84 -21.91
CA ASP A 640 -16.90 2.70 -22.53
C ASP A 640 -17.55 3.68 -21.53
N LEU A 641 -17.58 3.34 -20.24
CA LEU A 641 -18.11 4.18 -19.16
C LEU A 641 -17.04 5.07 -18.50
N LEU A 642 -15.78 4.94 -18.93
CA LEU A 642 -14.61 5.54 -18.29
C LEU A 642 -13.88 6.50 -19.22
N LYS A 643 -13.45 7.65 -18.70
CA LYS A 643 -12.59 8.61 -19.41
C LYS A 643 -11.10 8.32 -19.23
N LYS A 644 -10.74 7.39 -18.32
CA LYS A 644 -9.37 6.90 -18.09
C LYS A 644 -9.22 5.47 -18.61
N THR A 645 -8.03 5.14 -19.08
CA THR A 645 -7.61 3.79 -19.48
C THR A 645 -7.41 2.88 -18.26
N ARG A 646 -7.32 1.56 -18.49
CA ARG A 646 -6.99 0.57 -17.44
C ARG A 646 -5.66 0.89 -16.76
N ASP A 647 -4.65 1.28 -17.53
CA ASP A 647 -3.31 1.58 -17.01
C ASP A 647 -3.30 2.85 -16.16
N GLU A 648 -4.05 3.89 -16.54
CA GLU A 648 -4.22 5.10 -15.73
C GLU A 648 -4.96 4.81 -14.41
N ILE A 649 -5.98 3.94 -14.44
CA ILE A 649 -6.70 3.50 -13.24
C ILE A 649 -5.79 2.66 -12.33
N ALA A 650 -5.01 1.74 -12.89
CA ALA A 650 -4.01 0.97 -12.16
C ALA A 650 -2.93 1.87 -11.54
N HIS A 651 -2.49 2.92 -12.25
CA HIS A 651 -1.56 3.90 -11.73
C HIS A 651 -2.16 4.70 -10.57
N ALA A 652 -3.41 5.17 -10.71
CA ALA A 652 -4.11 5.88 -9.65
C ALA A 652 -4.28 5.00 -8.40
N LEU A 653 -4.65 3.72 -8.55
CA LEU A 653 -4.70 2.76 -7.43
C LEU A 653 -3.36 2.56 -6.75
N ARG A 654 -2.25 2.52 -7.51
CA ARG A 654 -0.91 2.44 -6.93
C ARG A 654 -0.57 3.68 -6.10
N GLN A 655 -1.01 4.86 -6.52
CA GLN A 655 -0.86 6.09 -5.74
C GLN A 655 -1.74 6.10 -4.48
N GLU A 656 -2.86 5.36 -4.49
CA GLU A 656 -3.66 5.04 -3.29
C GLU A 656 -3.04 3.92 -2.44
N ASN A 657 -1.78 3.53 -2.68
CA ASN A 657 -1.08 2.43 -2.00
C ASN A 657 -1.71 1.03 -2.22
N VAL A 658 -2.40 0.81 -3.34
CA VAL A 658 -2.97 -0.49 -3.71
C VAL A 658 -2.23 -1.11 -4.88
N GLY A 659 -1.66 -2.30 -4.67
CA GLY A 659 -0.98 -3.06 -5.71
C GLY A 659 -1.97 -3.75 -6.65
N THR A 660 -1.86 -3.49 -7.95
CA THR A 660 -2.66 -4.16 -8.99
C THR A 660 -1.80 -4.95 -9.97
N GLY A 661 -2.43 -5.89 -10.67
CA GLY A 661 -1.81 -6.67 -11.75
C GLY A 661 -2.60 -6.61 -13.06
N VAL A 662 -1.96 -7.08 -14.14
CA VAL A 662 -2.58 -7.24 -15.46
C VAL A 662 -2.43 -8.70 -15.88
N HIS A 663 -3.51 -9.47 -15.79
CA HIS A 663 -3.54 -10.89 -16.11
C HIS A 663 -4.61 -11.15 -17.17
N PHE A 664 -4.29 -11.06 -18.47
CA PHE A 664 -2.98 -10.78 -19.05
C PHE A 664 -3.09 -9.81 -20.24
N VAL A 665 -1.96 -9.23 -20.63
CA VAL A 665 -1.82 -8.76 -22.02
C VAL A 665 -1.86 -9.99 -22.92
N ALA A 666 -2.87 -10.07 -23.78
CA ALA A 666 -3.07 -11.25 -24.63
C ALA A 666 -1.86 -11.54 -25.52
N VAL A 667 -1.56 -12.82 -25.73
CA VAL A 667 -0.37 -13.32 -26.44
C VAL A 667 -0.19 -12.63 -27.80
N HIS A 668 -1.25 -12.56 -28.61
CA HIS A 668 -1.21 -11.94 -29.94
C HIS A 668 -0.96 -10.43 -29.93
N LYS A 669 -1.06 -9.75 -28.78
CA LYS A 669 -0.77 -8.32 -28.65
C LYS A 669 0.69 -8.00 -28.37
N HIS A 670 1.50 -8.96 -27.91
CA HIS A 670 2.93 -8.73 -27.72
C HIS A 670 3.64 -8.63 -29.07
N ALA A 671 4.64 -7.75 -29.16
CA ALA A 671 5.33 -7.43 -30.41
C ALA A 671 5.88 -8.68 -31.12
N PHE A 672 6.53 -9.58 -30.39
CA PHE A 672 7.10 -10.80 -30.96
C PHE A 672 6.06 -11.64 -31.73
N TYR A 673 4.94 -12.02 -31.10
CA TYR A 673 3.94 -12.87 -31.75
C TYR A 673 3.20 -12.13 -32.88
N ARG A 674 2.88 -10.84 -32.68
CA ARG A 674 2.21 -10.03 -33.69
C ARG A 674 3.07 -9.89 -34.96
N GLU A 675 4.35 -9.56 -34.80
CA GLU A 675 5.22 -9.19 -35.93
C GLU A 675 5.88 -10.42 -36.56
N THR A 676 6.28 -11.41 -35.75
CA THR A 676 6.98 -12.61 -36.22
C THR A 676 6.01 -13.69 -36.70
N LEU A 677 4.97 -13.98 -35.90
CA LEU A 677 4.01 -15.03 -36.22
C LEU A 677 2.79 -14.52 -36.99
N LYS A 678 2.65 -13.19 -37.15
CA LYS A 678 1.56 -12.53 -37.90
C LYS A 678 0.18 -13.03 -37.48
N LEU A 679 -0.03 -13.18 -36.17
CA LEU A 679 -1.30 -13.64 -35.62
C LEU A 679 -2.39 -12.62 -35.91
N ASP A 680 -3.51 -13.09 -36.44
CA ASP A 680 -4.65 -12.25 -36.80
C ASP A 680 -5.47 -11.89 -35.55
N ALA A 681 -5.34 -10.64 -35.11
CA ALA A 681 -6.09 -10.13 -33.95
C ALA A 681 -7.61 -10.09 -34.19
N SER A 682 -8.06 -10.01 -35.45
CA SER A 682 -9.49 -9.96 -35.78
C SER A 682 -10.22 -11.28 -35.52
N ALA A 683 -9.47 -12.39 -35.48
CA ALA A 683 -9.97 -13.71 -35.10
C ALA A 683 -10.04 -13.92 -33.58
N LEU A 684 -9.56 -12.96 -32.77
CA LEU A 684 -9.49 -13.03 -31.31
C LEU A 684 -10.15 -11.80 -30.64
N PRO A 685 -11.40 -11.44 -31.01
CA PRO A 685 -12.05 -10.22 -30.52
C PRO A 685 -12.28 -10.24 -29.00
N HIS A 686 -12.69 -11.38 -28.42
CA HIS A 686 -13.00 -11.44 -26.99
C HIS A 686 -11.73 -11.34 -26.13
N ALA A 687 -10.67 -12.05 -26.50
CA ALA A 687 -9.38 -11.95 -25.83
C ALA A 687 -8.76 -10.56 -25.97
N SER A 688 -8.92 -9.92 -27.14
CA SER A 688 -8.44 -8.55 -27.35
C SER A 688 -9.14 -7.57 -26.41
N ALA A 689 -10.47 -7.60 -26.35
CA ALA A 689 -11.26 -6.74 -25.49
C ALA A 689 -10.95 -7.01 -24.00
N ALA A 690 -10.88 -8.27 -23.59
CA ALA A 690 -10.54 -8.64 -22.22
C ALA A 690 -9.15 -8.14 -21.82
N SER A 691 -8.14 -8.32 -22.68
CA SER A 691 -6.76 -7.86 -22.43
C SER A 691 -6.66 -6.36 -22.11
N ASP A 692 -7.51 -5.54 -22.74
CA ASP A 692 -7.51 -4.09 -22.52
C ASP A 692 -8.22 -3.71 -21.21
N ALA A 693 -9.16 -4.54 -20.77
CA ALA A 693 -10.04 -4.27 -19.64
C ALA A 693 -9.61 -4.92 -18.30
N VAL A 694 -8.84 -6.02 -18.33
CA VAL A 694 -8.52 -6.80 -17.12
C VAL A 694 -7.67 -6.02 -16.12
N LEU A 695 -8.06 -6.07 -14.86
CA LEU A 695 -7.33 -5.53 -13.71
C LEU A 695 -7.41 -6.54 -12.56
N SER A 696 -6.26 -6.97 -12.05
CA SER A 696 -6.21 -7.89 -10.92
C SER A 696 -6.07 -7.12 -9.62
N LEU A 697 -6.98 -7.37 -8.68
CA LEU A 697 -6.99 -6.79 -7.34
C LEU A 697 -6.26 -7.69 -6.34
N PRO A 698 -5.73 -7.13 -5.23
CA PRO A 698 -5.13 -7.90 -4.14
C PRO A 698 -5.99 -9.07 -3.68
N LEU A 699 -5.43 -10.28 -3.72
CA LEU A 699 -6.08 -11.48 -3.24
C LEU A 699 -5.02 -12.51 -2.79
N HIS A 700 -4.88 -12.66 -1.48
CA HIS A 700 -3.94 -13.59 -0.85
C HIS A 700 -4.44 -13.94 0.57
N PRO A 701 -4.02 -15.07 1.16
CA PRO A 701 -4.61 -15.55 2.41
C PRO A 701 -4.27 -14.71 3.66
N GLN A 702 -3.31 -13.79 3.57
CA GLN A 702 -2.96 -12.84 4.64
C GLN A 702 -3.70 -11.50 4.52
N LEU A 703 -4.54 -11.31 3.48
CA LEU A 703 -5.34 -10.10 3.32
C LEU A 703 -6.41 -10.04 4.42
N THR A 704 -6.38 -8.98 5.23
CA THR A 704 -7.34 -8.77 6.32
C THR A 704 -8.61 -8.11 5.80
N ASP A 705 -9.68 -8.15 6.59
CA ASP A 705 -10.94 -7.48 6.23
C ASP A 705 -10.77 -5.95 6.16
N LYS A 706 -9.87 -5.36 6.97
CA LYS A 706 -9.46 -3.94 6.87
C LYS A 706 -8.79 -3.65 5.52
N HIS A 707 -7.78 -4.43 5.14
CA HIS A 707 -7.10 -4.25 3.85
C HIS A 707 -8.06 -4.42 2.68
N LEU A 708 -8.99 -5.38 2.76
CA LEU A 708 -10.00 -5.58 1.73
C LEU A 708 -10.91 -4.34 1.58
N ALA A 709 -11.39 -3.78 2.69
CA ALA A 709 -12.18 -2.55 2.68
C ALA A 709 -11.40 -1.39 2.05
N GLU A 710 -10.13 -1.20 2.43
CA GLU A 710 -9.26 -0.16 1.87
C GLU A 710 -9.06 -0.31 0.35
N VAL A 711 -8.85 -1.53 -0.14
CA VAL A 711 -8.75 -1.79 -1.59
C VAL A 711 -10.05 -1.44 -2.31
N ILE A 712 -11.20 -1.82 -1.75
CA ILE A 712 -12.52 -1.54 -2.32
C ILE A 712 -12.79 -0.04 -2.33
N ASP A 713 -12.48 0.66 -1.24
CA ASP A 713 -12.70 2.09 -1.11
C ASP A 713 -11.78 2.89 -2.06
N ALA A 714 -10.52 2.48 -2.19
CA ALA A 714 -9.60 3.04 -3.18
C ALA A 714 -10.13 2.84 -4.61
N LEU A 715 -10.62 1.65 -4.95
CA LEU A 715 -11.22 1.37 -6.26
C LEU A 715 -12.45 2.23 -6.52
N LYS A 716 -13.40 2.30 -5.60
CA LYS A 716 -14.60 3.14 -5.71
C LYS A 716 -14.24 4.61 -5.89
N LYS A 717 -13.29 5.08 -5.09
CA LYS A 717 -12.79 6.45 -5.10
C LYS A 717 -12.16 6.82 -6.45
N VAL A 718 -11.27 5.97 -6.98
CA VAL A 718 -10.62 6.18 -8.28
C VAL A 718 -11.65 6.10 -9.42
N LEU A 719 -12.54 5.10 -9.41
CA LEU A 719 -13.56 4.94 -10.46
C LEU A 719 -14.50 6.14 -10.52
N ARG A 720 -14.95 6.66 -9.38
CA ARG A 720 -15.82 7.85 -9.31
C ARG A 720 -15.23 9.06 -10.07
N TYR A 721 -13.91 9.24 -10.04
CA TYR A 721 -13.23 10.32 -10.77
C TYR A 721 -12.89 9.96 -12.21
N ALA A 722 -12.86 8.66 -12.54
CA ALA A 722 -12.62 8.14 -13.88
C ALA A 722 -13.91 7.97 -14.70
N ARG A 723 -15.10 8.12 -14.11
CA ARG A 723 -16.40 8.11 -14.81
C ARG A 723 -16.48 9.22 -15.86
N ARG A 724 -17.15 8.90 -16.97
CA ARG A 724 -17.49 9.85 -18.04
C ARG A 724 -18.60 10.79 -17.65
#